data_AF-B4N4Z7-F1
#
_entry.id   AF-B4N4Z7-F1
#
_cell.length_a   1.000
_cell.length_b   1.000
_cell.length_c   1.000
_cell.angle_alpha   90.00
_cell.angle_beta   90.00
_cell.angle_gamma   90.00
#
_symmetry.space_group_name_H-M   'P 1'
#
loop_
_entity.id
_entity.type
_entity.pdbx_description
1 polymer ?
#
loop_
_entity_poly.entity_id
_entity_poly.type
_entity_poly.pdbx_seq_one_letter_code
_entity_poly.pdbx_strand_id
1 'polypeptide(L)'
;MDDTMNDDHSPQAKKHKDISWDDDEMEIDNVSANVDVIAETIIDSEETENATIPLDLEEDIAPYSESSDESMKTKSEIEDKKEKEPVTFGTNKLHWKWNLRVLISNLYMQSERRLPGASVPRCLHNTSQCVSQHRCAMLPDAPNFMSAQALRNTLHGQHYDTFLDIVERMILQGVYPGEGVPDRLIDMAMILTTKGMTIDELGGVYKKLIRTFYLYVDAFPPCWTALRPYYLNFLGVPNPTIHDKSSDSSPQKLEFYLNLLEEIIPECSDQELRNLTKFYQKHVYDFSEEENANMSQETAFLRHVQEYDWLSGKLCLDDFKTLDAPVRLARVFDVLNMLTWVLEMEFLSWLDHNRLRQSSPEIFEEDTKPFAALVFDMDSTLRLSDLMRQVMRLYAQCVNKSLYKERLNILERLISLIMEISNTSEIKYEDNAAIYPNLGPLTKRLIGDFFKIFKTKNPSHISKYLETITQLDQPYVRFQFTDNFLSLFYYTKGLPFGPEKVCEEFKSRKWLRYKTRREIGKANDDDDDDDDDDEQLSREDYLEILLNALKDYCEWLNLALFWKYLKTKEQVPQLQAKSASVLSTPVGIVTGDVGKMFMLDEMEKEVHTWKRRMNTKTLIGKPKVNLPVARINVSIMCVRYGDDVRQLRYLRRLLESEVEGQIDVTDWLIYLDDILGEDTVPEAKDAKQTKLTRSSWEADTSETD
;
A
#
# COMPACT_ATOMS: atom_id res chain seq x y z
N MET A 1 61.96 5.88 57.18
CA MET A 1 63.00 4.90 56.89
C MET A 1 62.38 3.87 55.99
N ASP A 2 62.72 4.01 54.71
CA ASP A 2 63.12 2.94 53.81
C ASP A 2 62.05 1.90 53.38
N ASP A 3 61.86 1.61 52.07
CA ASP A 3 62.12 2.44 50.88
C ASP A 3 61.41 1.87 49.63
N THR A 4 61.45 2.62 48.51
CA THR A 4 61.39 2.21 47.07
C THR A 4 60.55 0.98 46.64
N MET A 5 59.52 1.10 45.80
CA MET A 5 59.51 1.46 44.35
C MET A 5 59.89 0.33 43.35
N ASN A 6 59.02 0.15 42.34
CA ASN A 6 59.34 -0.08 40.91
C ASN A 6 59.95 -1.46 40.49
N ASP A 7 59.83 -1.97 39.25
CA ASP A 7 59.01 -1.60 38.07
C ASP A 7 58.89 -2.77 37.07
N ASP A 8 58.20 -2.53 35.94
CA ASP A 8 58.36 -3.17 34.62
C ASP A 8 58.23 -4.70 34.46
N HIS A 9 57.12 -5.15 33.84
CA HIS A 9 57.03 -6.46 33.18
C HIS A 9 56.25 -6.45 31.85
N SER A 10 56.99 -6.41 30.74
CA SER A 10 56.57 -6.81 29.39
C SER A 10 57.81 -6.88 28.47
N PRO A 11 57.78 -7.56 27.29
CA PRO A 11 56.62 -8.18 26.62
C PRO A 11 56.87 -9.61 26.02
N GLN A 12 55.84 -10.12 25.33
CA GLN A 12 55.88 -11.03 24.14
C GLN A 12 56.31 -12.52 24.24
N ALA A 13 55.28 -13.37 24.29
CA ALA A 13 54.78 -14.20 23.16
C ALA A 13 55.30 -15.64 22.85
N LYS A 14 54.33 -16.44 22.32
CA LYS A 14 54.40 -17.72 21.57
C LYS A 14 54.77 -19.03 22.29
N LYS A 15 53.76 -19.91 22.45
CA LYS A 15 53.56 -21.10 21.57
C LYS A 15 52.24 -21.86 21.82
N HIS A 16 51.63 -22.37 20.74
CA HIS A 16 50.65 -23.47 20.76
C HIS A 16 51.35 -24.83 20.88
N LYS A 17 50.69 -25.83 21.52
CA LYS A 17 50.44 -27.18 20.96
C LYS A 17 49.46 -27.98 21.87
N ASP A 18 48.18 -28.13 21.51
CA ASP A 18 47.50 -29.25 20.81
C ASP A 18 47.00 -30.39 21.72
N ILE A 19 45.75 -30.84 21.48
CA ILE A 19 45.08 -32.15 21.68
C ILE A 19 43.61 -31.87 21.26
N SER A 20 42.94 -32.41 20.22
CA SER A 20 43.03 -33.60 19.34
C SER A 20 42.07 -34.75 19.69
N TRP A 21 41.72 -35.55 18.67
CA TRP A 21 40.81 -36.72 18.64
C TRP A 21 39.29 -36.44 18.59
N ASP A 22 38.47 -37.07 17.73
CA ASP A 22 38.67 -37.61 16.36
C ASP A 22 37.31 -38.06 15.73
N ASP A 23 37.33 -38.66 14.52
CA ASP A 23 36.29 -39.46 13.82
C ASP A 23 35.00 -38.72 13.35
N ASP A 24 34.43 -38.89 12.15
CA ASP A 24 34.42 -40.02 11.20
C ASP A 24 33.86 -39.58 9.80
N GLU A 25 33.92 -40.45 8.78
CA GLU A 25 33.60 -40.14 7.36
C GLU A 25 32.14 -40.44 6.92
N MET A 26 31.61 -39.72 5.90
CA MET A 26 31.11 -40.37 4.65
C MET A 26 30.77 -39.41 3.50
N GLU A 27 30.72 -40.00 2.30
CA GLU A 27 30.67 -39.39 0.95
C GLU A 27 29.35 -38.69 0.60
N ILE A 28 29.42 -37.67 -0.28
CA ILE A 28 28.30 -37.25 -1.15
C ILE A 28 28.86 -37.04 -2.58
N ASP A 29 28.09 -37.51 -3.56
CA ASP A 29 28.49 -37.64 -4.97
C ASP A 29 28.74 -36.32 -5.72
N ASN A 30 29.55 -36.42 -6.77
CA ASN A 30 30.05 -35.31 -7.58
C ASN A 30 29.47 -35.34 -9.00
N VAL A 31 28.69 -34.31 -9.39
CA VAL A 31 28.17 -34.15 -10.75
C VAL A 31 28.59 -32.79 -11.32
N SER A 32 29.56 -32.83 -12.23
CA SER A 32 30.09 -31.66 -12.91
C SER A 32 29.08 -31.02 -13.88
N ALA A 33 29.04 -29.69 -13.90
CA ALA A 33 28.47 -28.91 -14.99
C ALA A 33 29.62 -28.22 -15.74
N ASN A 34 29.77 -28.51 -17.04
CA ASN A 34 30.84 -27.91 -17.85
C ASN A 34 30.60 -26.42 -18.06
N VAL A 35 31.66 -25.63 -17.91
CA VAL A 35 31.73 -24.22 -18.34
C VAL A 35 32.55 -24.18 -19.63
N ASP A 36 31.90 -23.96 -20.76
CA ASP A 36 32.59 -23.67 -22.02
C ASP A 36 32.83 -22.16 -22.16
N VAL A 37 34.09 -21.80 -22.42
CA VAL A 37 34.56 -20.43 -22.57
C VAL A 37 34.76 -20.12 -24.05
N ILE A 38 34.18 -19.02 -24.53
CA ILE A 38 34.57 -18.40 -25.80
C ILE A 38 34.86 -16.92 -25.52
N ALA A 39 36.07 -16.50 -25.86
CA ALA A 39 36.58 -15.15 -25.63
C ALA A 39 36.42 -14.26 -26.87
N GLU A 40 36.76 -12.98 -26.70
CA GLU A 40 36.64 -11.89 -27.67
C GLU A 40 37.55 -12.07 -28.91
N THR A 41 37.21 -11.39 -30.00
CA THR A 41 38.20 -10.96 -31.01
C THR A 41 37.87 -9.57 -31.54
N ILE A 42 38.86 -8.67 -31.55
CA ILE A 42 38.77 -7.27 -31.99
C ILE A 42 39.13 -7.15 -33.47
N ILE A 43 38.46 -6.26 -34.22
CA ILE A 43 38.99 -5.63 -35.44
C ILE A 43 38.59 -4.14 -35.46
N ASP A 44 39.59 -3.26 -35.45
CA ASP A 44 39.43 -1.82 -35.66
C ASP A 44 39.39 -1.43 -37.14
N SER A 45 38.82 -0.26 -37.46
CA SER A 45 39.06 0.49 -38.70
C SER A 45 38.65 1.97 -38.51
N GLU A 46 39.63 2.88 -38.54
CA GLU A 46 39.42 4.33 -38.57
C GLU A 46 39.41 4.88 -40.03
N GLU A 47 39.53 6.20 -40.19
CA GLU A 47 39.74 6.98 -41.44
C GLU A 47 38.52 7.19 -42.38
N THR A 48 38.19 8.40 -42.89
CA THR A 48 38.43 9.80 -42.43
C THR A 48 37.52 10.81 -43.18
N GLU A 49 37.53 12.08 -42.73
CA GLU A 49 37.31 13.34 -43.51
C GLU A 49 35.91 13.78 -44.06
N ASN A 50 35.40 14.85 -43.44
CA ASN A 50 35.09 16.18 -44.02
C ASN A 50 34.39 16.34 -45.40
N ALA A 51 33.27 17.10 -45.42
CA ALA A 51 33.17 18.39 -46.15
C ALA A 51 31.87 19.17 -45.83
N THR A 52 31.88 20.49 -46.09
CA THR A 52 30.82 21.47 -45.74
C THR A 52 29.95 21.89 -46.93
N ILE A 53 28.74 22.39 -46.62
CA ILE A 53 27.73 23.04 -47.48
C ILE A 53 28.32 24.16 -48.37
N PRO A 54 27.73 24.39 -49.58
CA PRO A 54 27.37 25.74 -50.01
C PRO A 54 25.88 25.90 -50.43
N LEU A 55 25.46 27.15 -50.63
CA LEU A 55 24.08 27.66 -50.78
C LEU A 55 23.80 28.26 -52.19
N ASP A 56 22.60 28.82 -52.36
CA ASP A 56 22.20 29.86 -53.35
C ASP A 56 22.02 29.44 -54.85
N LEU A 57 21.18 30.10 -55.69
CA LEU A 57 20.06 31.07 -55.54
C LEU A 57 19.25 31.14 -56.88
N GLU A 58 18.00 31.65 -56.84
CA GLU A 58 17.25 32.35 -57.94
C GLU A 58 17.00 31.59 -59.28
N GLU A 59 16.20 32.01 -60.28
CA GLU A 59 15.23 33.11 -60.65
C GLU A 59 14.22 32.44 -61.68
N ASP A 60 13.05 32.91 -62.15
CA ASP A 60 12.06 33.98 -61.89
C ASP A 60 10.73 33.60 -62.66
N ILE A 61 9.75 34.52 -62.73
CA ILE A 61 8.66 34.68 -63.72
C ILE A 61 7.31 33.99 -63.44
N ALA A 62 6.33 34.83 -63.10
CA ALA A 62 4.90 34.63 -63.37
C ALA A 62 4.40 35.70 -64.37
N PRO A 63 3.24 35.51 -65.04
CA PRO A 63 2.32 36.68 -65.14
C PRO A 63 0.81 36.38 -65.21
N TYR A 64 0.03 37.13 -64.41
CA TYR A 64 -1.32 37.69 -64.72
C TYR A 64 -2.51 36.71 -65.02
N SER A 65 -3.78 37.09 -64.88
CA SER A 65 -4.44 38.43 -64.84
C SER A 65 -5.67 38.48 -63.91
N GLU A 66 -6.16 39.70 -63.65
CA GLU A 66 -7.24 40.04 -62.70
C GLU A 66 -8.61 40.34 -63.38
N SER A 67 -9.55 40.92 -62.61
CA SER A 67 -10.85 41.56 -62.95
C SER A 67 -12.13 40.70 -62.75
N SER A 68 -13.21 41.21 -62.14
CA SER A 68 -13.44 42.50 -61.44
C SER A 68 -14.60 42.45 -60.43
N ASP A 69 -14.64 43.41 -59.50
CA ASP A 69 -15.82 43.86 -58.73
C ASP A 69 -16.98 44.33 -59.65
N GLU A 70 -18.22 44.63 -59.21
CA GLU A 70 -18.64 45.26 -57.94
C GLU A 70 -20.16 45.11 -57.63
N SER A 71 -20.53 45.37 -56.36
CA SER A 71 -21.77 46.02 -55.89
C SER A 71 -23.02 45.21 -55.44
N MET A 72 -23.19 45.17 -54.11
CA MET A 72 -24.39 45.56 -53.34
C MET A 72 -25.74 44.78 -53.38
N LYS A 73 -26.00 44.14 -52.22
CA LYS A 73 -27.07 44.45 -51.21
C LYS A 73 -28.29 43.52 -51.00
N THR A 74 -28.47 43.28 -49.69
CA THR A 74 -29.70 43.13 -48.89
C THR A 74 -30.44 41.79 -48.74
N LYS A 75 -30.70 41.50 -47.45
CA LYS A 75 -31.66 40.57 -46.83
C LYS A 75 -31.38 39.07 -47.06
N SER A 76 -30.88 38.30 -46.08
CA SER A 76 -31.30 38.07 -44.68
C SER A 76 -32.40 37.02 -44.54
N GLU A 77 -31.99 35.79 -44.25
CA GLU A 77 -32.77 34.85 -43.44
C GLU A 77 -31.80 34.06 -42.57
N ILE A 78 -32.29 33.52 -41.44
CA ILE A 78 -31.48 32.92 -40.39
C ILE A 78 -31.86 31.44 -40.31
N GLU A 79 -30.89 30.55 -40.48
CA GLU A 79 -31.03 29.14 -40.09
C GLU A 79 -30.00 28.79 -39.02
N ASP A 80 -30.48 28.20 -37.92
CA ASP A 80 -29.66 27.87 -36.77
C ASP A 80 -28.70 26.72 -37.04
N LYS A 81 -27.43 26.92 -36.67
CA LYS A 81 -26.44 25.84 -36.64
C LYS A 81 -26.78 24.88 -35.51
N LYS A 82 -27.48 23.79 -35.85
CA LYS A 82 -27.63 22.61 -34.98
C LYS A 82 -26.27 22.22 -34.37
N GLU A 83 -26.27 22.01 -33.07
CA GLU A 83 -25.15 21.36 -32.40
C GLU A 83 -24.91 19.98 -33.03
N LYS A 84 -23.65 19.60 -33.19
CA LYS A 84 -23.29 18.25 -33.62
C LYS A 84 -23.38 17.33 -32.40
N GLU A 85 -24.46 16.58 -32.32
CA GLU A 85 -24.60 15.47 -31.36
C GLU A 85 -23.38 14.53 -31.44
N PRO A 86 -22.92 13.96 -30.32
CA PRO A 86 -21.79 13.03 -30.32
C PRO A 86 -22.16 11.73 -31.05
N VAL A 87 -21.21 11.19 -31.83
CA VAL A 87 -21.45 10.10 -32.78
C VAL A 87 -21.96 8.82 -32.08
N THR A 88 -23.21 8.46 -32.35
CA THR A 88 -23.88 7.27 -31.81
C THR A 88 -23.42 5.99 -32.51
N PHE A 89 -22.29 5.43 -32.07
CA PHE A 89 -21.82 4.12 -32.53
C PHE A 89 -22.72 2.97 -32.02
N GLY A 90 -22.96 1.96 -32.86
CA GLY A 90 -23.97 0.90 -32.67
C GLY A 90 -23.94 0.20 -31.29
N THR A 91 -25.09 0.21 -30.60
CA THR A 91 -25.10 0.59 -29.18
C THR A 91 -25.11 -0.53 -28.12
N ASN A 92 -25.24 -1.82 -28.47
CA ASN A 92 -25.40 -2.89 -27.45
C ASN A 92 -24.14 -3.76 -27.22
N LYS A 93 -23.58 -4.41 -28.25
CA LYS A 93 -22.45 -5.35 -28.07
C LYS A 93 -21.08 -4.68 -27.80
N LEU A 94 -20.91 -3.42 -28.19
CA LEU A 94 -19.71 -2.63 -27.89
C LEU A 94 -19.76 -2.05 -26.45
N HIS A 95 -20.96 -1.76 -25.96
CA HIS A 95 -21.20 -1.08 -24.69
C HIS A 95 -20.65 -1.83 -23.48
N TRP A 96 -20.95 -3.13 -23.35
CA TRP A 96 -20.51 -3.91 -22.19
C TRP A 96 -18.98 -4.17 -22.18
N LYS A 97 -18.35 -4.31 -23.35
CA LYS A 97 -16.88 -4.41 -23.46
C LYS A 97 -16.20 -3.09 -23.07
N TRP A 98 -16.79 -1.96 -23.43
CA TRP A 98 -16.33 -0.64 -22.98
C TRP A 98 -16.53 -0.46 -21.48
N ASN A 99 -17.73 -0.77 -20.95
CA ASN A 99 -18.03 -0.75 -19.52
C ASN A 99 -17.02 -1.60 -18.71
N LEU A 100 -16.74 -2.85 -19.13
CA LEU A 100 -15.75 -3.69 -18.45
C LEU A 100 -14.34 -3.08 -18.48
N ARG A 101 -13.94 -2.48 -19.61
CA ARG A 101 -12.66 -1.74 -19.69
C ARG A 101 -12.63 -0.55 -18.73
N VAL A 102 -13.70 0.26 -18.67
CA VAL A 102 -13.77 1.41 -17.77
C VAL A 102 -13.82 0.97 -16.30
N LEU A 103 -14.56 -0.08 -15.96
CA LEU A 103 -14.62 -0.61 -14.59
C LEU A 103 -13.25 -1.10 -14.11
N ILE A 104 -12.57 -1.92 -14.90
CA ILE A 104 -11.22 -2.41 -14.57
C ILE A 104 -10.20 -1.27 -14.58
N SER A 105 -10.31 -0.32 -15.53
CA SER A 105 -9.51 0.90 -15.53
C SER A 105 -9.70 1.70 -14.24
N ASN A 106 -10.93 1.83 -13.73
CA ASN A 106 -11.18 2.53 -12.49
C ASN A 106 -10.51 1.80 -11.30
N LEU A 107 -10.61 0.46 -11.22
CA LEU A 107 -9.91 -0.33 -10.20
C LEU A 107 -8.37 -0.19 -10.28
N TYR A 108 -7.81 -0.18 -11.48
CA TYR A 108 -6.37 -0.07 -11.72
C TYR A 108 -5.82 1.34 -11.41
N MET A 109 -6.58 2.39 -11.74
CA MET A 109 -6.18 3.80 -11.58
C MET A 109 -6.42 4.39 -10.18
N GLN A 110 -7.24 3.73 -9.34
CA GLN A 110 -7.60 4.20 -8.00
C GLN A 110 -6.54 3.81 -6.96
N SER A 111 -5.36 4.42 -7.06
CA SER A 111 -4.19 4.16 -6.21
C SER A 111 -4.51 4.20 -4.71
N GLU A 112 -5.38 5.11 -4.27
CA GLU A 112 -5.85 5.26 -2.88
C GLU A 112 -6.52 4.00 -2.29
N ARG A 113 -6.95 3.02 -3.11
CA ARG A 113 -7.52 1.74 -2.66
C ARG A 113 -6.58 0.55 -2.78
N ARG A 114 -5.33 0.77 -3.24
CA ARG A 114 -4.34 -0.30 -3.40
C ARG A 114 -3.71 -0.70 -2.07
N LEU A 115 -3.67 0.21 -1.10
CA LEU A 115 -3.40 -0.09 0.30
C LEU A 115 -4.59 0.39 1.16
N PRO A 116 -5.45 -0.51 1.67
CA PRO A 116 -6.31 -0.20 2.81
C PRO A 116 -5.46 0.12 4.06
N GLY A 117 -6.06 0.74 5.07
CA GLY A 117 -5.38 1.14 6.31
C GLY A 117 -4.35 2.28 6.20
N ALA A 118 -3.74 2.46 5.03
CA ALA A 118 -2.72 3.46 4.75
C ALA A 118 -3.27 4.90 4.71
N SER A 119 -2.42 5.86 5.08
CA SER A 119 -2.76 7.28 4.99
C SER A 119 -2.68 7.79 3.56
N VAL A 120 -3.79 8.30 3.01
CA VAL A 120 -3.87 8.76 1.61
C VAL A 120 -3.09 10.08 1.45
N PRO A 121 -2.02 10.12 0.63
CA PRO A 121 -1.23 11.33 0.47
C PRO A 121 -2.03 12.48 -0.15
N ARG A 122 -1.85 13.69 0.37
CA ARG A 122 -2.42 14.94 -0.19
C ARG A 122 -2.14 15.09 -1.70
N CYS A 123 -1.04 14.51 -2.16
CA CYS A 123 -0.63 14.42 -3.56
C CYS A 123 -1.67 13.76 -4.48
N LEU A 124 -2.33 12.68 -4.04
CA LEU A 124 -3.33 11.96 -4.85
C LEU A 124 -4.59 12.81 -5.08
N HIS A 125 -4.90 13.74 -4.17
CA HIS A 125 -6.02 14.68 -4.36
C HIS A 125 -5.76 15.71 -5.49
N ASN A 126 -4.50 15.87 -5.94
CA ASN A 126 -4.16 16.69 -7.09
C ASN A 126 -2.82 16.27 -7.75
N THR A 127 -2.84 15.19 -8.53
CA THR A 127 -1.68 14.71 -9.30
C THR A 127 -0.99 15.81 -10.11
N SER A 128 -1.75 16.71 -10.76
CA SER A 128 -1.16 17.81 -11.56
C SER A 128 -0.30 18.75 -10.72
N GLN A 129 -0.74 19.06 -9.49
CA GLN A 129 0.00 19.91 -8.56
C GLN A 129 1.20 19.15 -7.97
N CYS A 130 1.05 17.87 -7.61
CA CYS A 130 2.16 17.03 -7.15
C CYS A 130 3.27 16.90 -8.20
N VAL A 131 2.92 16.71 -9.48
CA VAL A 131 3.93 16.67 -10.56
C VAL A 131 4.67 18.00 -10.65
N SER A 132 3.97 19.14 -10.61
CA SER A 132 4.59 20.46 -10.72
C SER A 132 5.37 20.92 -9.47
N GLN A 133 5.01 20.44 -8.28
CA GLN A 133 5.60 20.89 -7.01
C GLN A 133 6.55 19.89 -6.35
N HIS A 134 6.49 18.61 -6.70
CA HIS A 134 7.29 17.55 -6.08
C HIS A 134 8.06 16.70 -7.12
N ARG A 135 7.41 16.22 -8.19
CA ARG A 135 8.06 15.29 -9.17
C ARG A 135 9.05 16.01 -10.10
N CYS A 136 8.73 17.22 -10.53
CA CYS A 136 9.52 18.01 -11.47
C CYS A 136 10.07 19.32 -10.86
N ALA A 137 9.98 19.47 -9.54
CA ALA A 137 10.49 20.63 -8.82
C ALA A 137 11.95 20.44 -8.38
N MET A 138 12.63 21.57 -8.18
CA MET A 138 13.94 21.63 -7.51
C MET A 138 13.81 21.25 -6.03
N LEU A 139 14.93 21.26 -5.30
CA LEU A 139 14.90 21.15 -3.83
C LEU A 139 14.04 22.26 -3.20
N PRO A 140 13.38 22.01 -2.06
CA PRO A 140 12.74 23.04 -1.24
C PRO A 140 13.76 24.07 -0.71
N ASP A 141 13.25 25.24 -0.28
CA ASP A 141 14.07 26.30 0.28
C ASP A 141 14.82 25.84 1.54
N ALA A 142 16.14 26.01 1.54
CA ALA A 142 17.02 25.63 2.64
C ALA A 142 16.88 26.59 3.85
N PRO A 143 17.17 26.15 5.08
CA PRO A 143 17.03 26.98 6.26
C PRO A 143 18.20 27.97 6.32
N ASN A 144 17.90 29.24 6.65
CA ASN A 144 18.96 30.23 6.84
C ASN A 144 19.89 29.83 8.00
N PHE A 145 21.15 30.27 7.94
CA PHE A 145 22.20 29.87 8.89
C PHE A 145 21.82 30.10 10.37
N MET A 146 21.14 31.22 10.70
CA MET A 146 20.71 31.50 12.08
C MET A 146 19.65 30.50 12.56
N SER A 147 18.69 30.13 11.70
CA SER A 147 17.66 29.15 12.05
C SER A 147 18.20 27.71 12.11
N ALA A 148 19.15 27.34 11.24
CA ALA A 148 19.86 26.06 11.31
C ALA A 148 20.75 25.97 12.57
N GLN A 149 21.47 27.04 12.91
CA GLN A 149 22.24 27.13 14.15
C GLN A 149 21.33 27.10 15.38
N ALA A 150 20.15 27.74 15.33
CA ALA A 150 19.17 27.68 16.41
C ALA A 150 18.68 26.26 16.67
N LEU A 151 18.31 25.48 15.63
CA LEU A 151 17.97 24.05 15.77
C LEU A 151 19.06 23.29 16.52
N ARG A 152 20.30 23.36 16.01
CA ARG A 152 21.47 22.69 16.60
C ARG A 152 21.68 23.10 18.07
N ASN A 153 21.64 24.39 18.37
CA ASN A 153 21.83 24.91 19.72
C ASN A 153 20.70 24.47 20.68
N THR A 154 19.43 24.50 20.24
CA THR A 154 18.30 24.05 21.07
C THR A 154 18.35 22.55 21.37
N LEU A 155 18.83 21.73 20.43
CA LEU A 155 18.93 20.29 20.61
C LEU A 155 20.07 19.92 21.58
N HIS A 156 21.25 20.52 21.43
CA HIS A 156 22.36 20.38 22.39
C HIS A 156 21.98 20.89 23.79
N GLY A 157 21.28 22.03 23.88
CA GLY A 157 20.76 22.58 25.13
C GLY A 157 19.57 21.81 25.72
N GLN A 158 19.16 20.69 25.14
CA GLN A 158 18.02 19.85 25.56
C GLN A 158 16.68 20.62 25.63
N HIS A 159 16.57 21.72 24.89
CA HIS A 159 15.37 22.57 24.78
C HIS A 159 14.38 21.99 23.76
N TYR A 160 13.96 20.74 23.99
CA TYR A 160 13.20 19.92 23.04
C TYR A 160 11.91 20.57 22.54
N ASP A 161 11.15 21.25 23.41
CA ASP A 161 9.91 21.93 23.01
C ASP A 161 10.18 23.11 22.05
N THR A 162 11.25 23.88 22.32
CA THR A 162 11.72 24.98 21.48
C THR A 162 12.28 24.49 20.14
N PHE A 163 13.01 23.37 20.13
CA PHE A 163 13.46 22.70 18.91
C PHE A 163 12.26 22.36 18.02
N LEU A 164 11.24 21.72 18.58
CA LEU A 164 10.00 21.37 17.86
C LEU A 164 9.26 22.61 17.35
N ASP A 165 9.19 23.72 18.12
CA ASP A 165 8.60 24.98 17.64
C ASP A 165 9.34 25.59 16.44
N ILE A 166 10.67 25.44 16.38
CA ILE A 166 11.46 25.92 15.24
C ILE A 166 11.21 25.01 14.02
N VAL A 167 11.18 23.68 14.21
CA VAL A 167 10.88 22.72 13.14
C VAL A 167 9.46 22.92 12.59
N GLU A 168 8.43 22.98 13.43
CA GLU A 168 7.05 23.25 12.98
C GLU A 168 6.92 24.61 12.28
N ARG A 169 7.65 25.64 12.73
CA ARG A 169 7.66 26.96 12.08
C ARG A 169 8.32 26.93 10.69
N MET A 170 9.42 26.21 10.53
CA MET A 170 10.06 26.00 9.22
C MET A 170 9.11 25.28 8.27
N ILE A 171 8.51 24.18 8.73
CA ILE A 171 7.54 23.38 7.95
C ILE A 171 6.35 24.25 7.50
N LEU A 172 5.76 25.03 8.40
CA LEU A 172 4.64 25.94 8.09
C LEU A 172 5.04 27.11 7.16
N GLN A 173 6.33 27.39 7.01
CA GLN A 173 6.88 28.36 6.06
C GLN A 173 7.29 27.73 4.72
N GLY A 174 7.22 26.41 4.56
CA GLY A 174 7.72 25.69 3.38
C GLY A 174 9.25 25.56 3.32
N VAL A 175 9.95 25.92 4.40
CA VAL A 175 11.41 25.84 4.53
C VAL A 175 11.80 24.46 5.02
N TYR A 176 12.65 23.76 4.28
CA TYR A 176 13.12 22.43 4.63
C TYR A 176 14.06 22.51 5.83
N PRO A 177 13.78 21.84 6.96
CA PRO A 177 14.56 22.03 8.18
C PRO A 177 15.90 21.27 8.19
N GLY A 178 16.15 20.40 7.21
CA GLY A 178 17.40 19.67 7.01
C GLY A 178 17.24 18.14 7.07
N GLU A 179 18.14 17.43 6.40
CA GLU A 179 18.03 15.97 6.17
C GLU A 179 18.04 15.12 7.44
N GLY A 180 18.83 15.51 8.45
CA GLY A 180 18.92 14.79 9.72
C GLY A 180 17.78 15.09 10.70
N VAL A 181 16.80 15.93 10.35
CA VAL A 181 15.69 16.26 11.26
C VAL A 181 14.78 15.04 11.51
N PRO A 182 14.35 14.27 10.50
CA PRO A 182 13.70 12.97 10.69
C PRO A 182 14.46 12.02 11.63
N ASP A 183 15.78 11.91 11.50
CA ASP A 183 16.61 11.12 12.43
C ASP A 183 16.48 11.64 13.86
N ARG A 184 16.58 12.96 14.08
CA ARG A 184 16.49 13.52 15.44
C ARG A 184 15.09 13.38 16.04
N LEU A 185 14.04 13.41 15.22
CA LEU A 185 12.68 13.14 15.68
C LEU A 185 12.51 11.67 16.11
N ILE A 186 13.13 10.72 15.40
CA ILE A 186 13.15 9.30 15.80
C ILE A 186 14.04 9.06 17.03
N ASP A 187 15.24 9.63 17.09
CA ASP A 187 16.13 9.56 18.24
C ASP A 187 15.40 10.03 19.52
N MET A 188 14.77 11.21 19.45
CA MET A 188 13.93 11.74 20.53
C MET A 188 12.78 10.80 20.90
N ALA A 189 12.10 10.17 19.91
CA ALA A 189 10.99 9.26 20.18
C ALA A 189 11.43 8.00 20.94
N MET A 190 12.71 7.62 20.83
CA MET A 190 13.33 6.55 21.61
C MET A 190 13.82 7.03 22.99
N ILE A 191 14.61 8.10 23.06
CA ILE A 191 15.41 8.44 24.27
C ILE A 191 14.79 9.49 25.21
N LEU A 192 13.70 10.19 24.82
CA LEU A 192 13.19 11.32 25.60
C LEU A 192 12.72 10.89 27.02
N THR A 193 13.42 11.34 28.06
CA THR A 193 13.23 10.98 29.48
C THR A 193 12.82 12.17 30.35
N THR A 194 12.31 11.93 31.57
CA THR A 194 11.93 12.99 32.54
C THR A 194 13.15 13.65 33.22
N LYS A 195 14.14 14.11 32.45
CA LYS A 195 15.26 14.94 32.93
C LYS A 195 14.72 16.36 33.23
N GLY A 196 14.20 16.56 34.44
CA GLY A 196 13.69 17.85 34.95
C GLY A 196 12.25 18.23 34.60
N MET A 197 11.58 17.51 33.69
CA MET A 197 10.19 17.76 33.29
C MET A 197 9.17 16.96 34.12
N THR A 198 7.96 17.48 34.28
CA THR A 198 6.82 16.69 34.79
C THR A 198 6.35 15.64 33.79
N ILE A 199 5.56 14.68 34.26
CA ILE A 199 5.02 13.59 33.43
C ILE A 199 4.09 14.14 32.33
N ASP A 200 3.29 15.16 32.64
CA ASP A 200 2.35 15.77 31.69
C ASP A 200 3.07 16.65 30.66
N GLU A 201 4.15 17.34 31.03
CA GLU A 201 5.02 18.06 30.10
C GLU A 201 5.74 17.10 29.15
N LEU A 202 6.33 16.00 29.65
CA LEU A 202 6.90 14.95 28.80
C LEU A 202 5.83 14.37 27.85
N GLY A 203 4.64 14.09 28.36
CA GLY A 203 3.49 13.64 27.57
C GLY A 203 3.05 14.64 26.50
N GLY A 204 3.22 15.94 26.75
CA GLY A 204 2.98 17.03 25.80
C GLY A 204 4.06 17.11 24.71
N VAL A 205 5.33 17.15 25.11
CA VAL A 205 6.49 17.22 24.20
C VAL A 205 6.53 16.00 23.28
N TYR A 206 6.25 14.79 23.79
CA TYR A 206 6.20 13.58 22.96
C TYR A 206 5.04 13.61 21.95
N LYS A 207 3.86 14.11 22.32
CA LYS A 207 2.74 14.30 21.37
C LYS A 207 3.08 15.35 20.30
N LYS A 208 3.76 16.44 20.69
CA LYS A 208 4.25 17.48 19.77
C LYS A 208 5.27 16.87 18.79
N LEU A 209 6.21 16.08 19.29
CA LEU A 209 7.22 15.35 18.53
C LEU A 209 6.61 14.47 17.43
N ILE A 210 5.71 13.55 17.79
CA ILE A 210 5.03 12.66 16.84
C ILE A 210 4.22 13.47 15.81
N ARG A 211 3.52 14.53 16.25
CA ARG A 211 2.83 15.47 15.34
C ARG A 211 3.80 16.16 14.37
N THR A 212 4.95 16.62 14.85
CA THR A 212 5.97 17.32 14.05
C THR A 212 6.53 16.41 12.96
N PHE A 213 6.73 15.11 13.24
CA PHE A 213 7.15 14.14 12.21
C PHE A 213 6.11 14.00 11.09
N TYR A 214 4.83 13.76 11.44
CA TYR A 214 3.79 13.65 10.41
C TYR A 214 3.58 14.97 9.65
N LEU A 215 3.71 16.13 10.31
CA LEU A 215 3.66 17.45 9.66
C LEU A 215 4.82 17.65 8.67
N TYR A 216 6.03 17.19 9.02
CA TYR A 216 7.20 17.21 8.13
C TYR A 216 6.95 16.35 6.88
N VAL A 217 6.49 15.11 7.04
CA VAL A 217 6.22 14.20 5.92
C VAL A 217 5.07 14.67 5.04
N ASP A 218 4.07 15.36 5.59
CA ASP A 218 2.97 15.96 4.81
C ASP A 218 3.38 17.20 3.99
N ALA A 219 4.43 17.92 4.41
CA ALA A 219 4.92 19.14 3.78
C ALA A 219 6.10 18.90 2.82
N PHE A 220 6.96 17.93 3.14
CA PHE A 220 8.12 17.52 2.35
C PHE A 220 8.00 16.05 1.95
N PRO A 221 6.95 15.65 1.19
CA PRO A 221 6.60 14.25 1.01
C PRO A 221 7.67 13.46 0.25
N PRO A 222 7.83 12.16 0.54
CA PRO A 222 8.85 11.30 -0.08
C PRO A 222 8.68 11.12 -1.60
N CYS A 223 7.53 11.50 -2.15
CA CYS A 223 7.31 11.56 -3.60
C CYS A 223 7.96 12.77 -4.29
N TRP A 224 8.61 13.67 -3.54
CA TRP A 224 9.40 14.78 -4.08
C TRP A 224 10.75 14.24 -4.56
N THR A 225 10.94 14.21 -5.89
CA THR A 225 12.07 13.51 -6.51
C THR A 225 13.42 14.08 -6.09
N ALA A 226 13.52 15.40 -5.87
CA ALA A 226 14.71 16.04 -5.32
C ALA A 226 15.03 15.61 -3.87
N LEU A 227 14.03 15.21 -3.07
CA LEU A 227 14.21 14.69 -1.71
C LEU A 227 14.49 13.18 -1.66
N ARG A 228 14.43 12.48 -2.81
CA ARG A 228 14.59 11.01 -2.88
C ARG A 228 15.90 10.49 -2.25
N PRO A 229 17.08 11.10 -2.47
CA PRO A 229 18.32 10.61 -1.86
C PRO A 229 18.33 10.73 -0.33
N TYR A 230 17.77 11.83 0.19
CA TYR A 230 17.71 12.11 1.63
C TYR A 230 16.79 11.12 2.36
N TYR A 231 15.64 10.78 1.77
CA TYR A 231 14.76 9.76 2.33
C TYR A 231 15.35 8.34 2.25
N LEU A 232 16.12 8.01 1.20
CA LEU A 232 16.82 6.72 1.11
C LEU A 232 17.95 6.60 2.15
N ASN A 233 18.73 7.68 2.33
CA ASN A 233 19.75 7.79 3.39
C ASN A 233 19.11 7.61 4.77
N PHE A 234 18.01 8.33 5.04
CA PHE A 234 17.21 8.19 6.27
C PHE A 234 16.66 6.77 6.46
N LEU A 235 16.25 6.05 5.41
CA LEU A 235 15.79 4.66 5.54
C LEU A 235 16.95 3.67 5.79
N GLY A 236 18.21 4.09 5.63
CA GLY A 236 19.38 3.20 5.66
C GLY A 236 19.50 2.34 4.40
N VAL A 237 18.97 2.80 3.26
CA VAL A 237 19.11 2.11 1.97
C VAL A 237 20.42 2.54 1.31
N PRO A 238 21.35 1.62 0.98
CA PRO A 238 22.63 2.00 0.37
C PRO A 238 22.41 2.62 -1.01
N ASN A 239 22.98 3.82 -1.22
CA ASN A 239 22.88 4.52 -2.50
C ASN A 239 24.05 4.10 -3.41
N PRO A 240 23.80 3.44 -4.56
CA PRO A 240 24.87 2.99 -5.47
C PRO A 240 25.68 4.13 -6.09
N THR A 241 25.18 5.38 -6.06
CA THR A 241 25.91 6.56 -6.55
C THR A 241 26.88 7.16 -5.53
N ILE A 242 26.83 6.75 -4.25
CA ILE A 242 27.70 7.27 -3.18
C ILE A 242 28.68 6.17 -2.76
N HIS A 243 29.75 6.00 -3.54
CA HIS A 243 30.88 5.12 -3.21
C HIS A 243 31.83 5.75 -2.17
N ASP A 244 31.31 6.11 -0.99
CA ASP A 244 32.16 6.52 0.13
C ASP A 244 32.79 5.29 0.81
N LYS A 245 34.11 5.24 0.82
CA LYS A 245 34.90 4.05 1.21
C LYS A 245 35.08 3.89 2.73
N SER A 246 34.18 4.44 3.54
CA SER A 246 34.33 4.49 5.00
C SER A 246 33.02 4.47 5.80
N SER A 247 31.92 3.97 5.23
CA SER A 247 30.74 3.61 6.04
C SER A 247 30.92 2.22 6.64
N ASP A 248 31.11 2.14 7.97
CA ASP A 248 30.58 1.00 8.72
C ASP A 248 29.09 0.88 8.33
N SER A 249 28.66 -0.31 7.88
CA SER A 249 27.30 -0.48 7.35
C SER A 249 26.27 -0.37 8.47
N SER A 250 25.76 0.84 8.71
CA SER A 250 24.65 1.08 9.62
C SER A 250 23.46 0.22 9.19
N PRO A 251 22.86 -0.58 10.09
CA PRO A 251 21.74 -1.44 9.74
C PRO A 251 20.57 -0.59 9.22
N GLN A 252 19.80 -1.17 8.29
CA GLN A 252 18.65 -0.50 7.72
C GLN A 252 17.65 -0.15 8.84
N LYS A 253 17.05 1.06 8.83
CA LYS A 253 16.27 1.52 10.00
C LYS A 253 15.10 0.58 10.33
N LEU A 254 14.40 0.04 9.32
CA LEU A 254 13.27 -0.85 9.57
C LEU A 254 13.72 -2.16 10.24
N GLU A 255 14.79 -2.79 9.72
CA GLU A 255 15.43 -3.97 10.33
C GLU A 255 15.85 -3.70 11.78
N PHE A 256 16.51 -2.57 12.05
CA PHE A 256 16.94 -2.19 13.39
C PHE A 256 15.77 -2.10 14.39
N TYR A 257 14.66 -1.46 14.03
CA TYR A 257 13.49 -1.36 14.93
C TYR A 257 12.69 -2.68 15.04
N LEU A 258 12.73 -3.56 14.04
CA LEU A 258 12.15 -4.90 14.13
C LEU A 258 13.00 -5.82 15.02
N ASN A 259 14.33 -5.71 14.98
CA ASN A 259 15.23 -6.39 15.92
C ASN A 259 14.97 -5.95 17.37
N LEU A 260 14.86 -4.64 17.64
CA LEU A 260 14.47 -4.14 18.96
C LEU A 260 13.08 -4.64 19.40
N LEU A 261 12.10 -4.69 18.48
CA LEU A 261 10.78 -5.25 18.79
C LEU A 261 10.86 -6.74 19.17
N GLU A 262 11.73 -7.50 18.51
CA GLU A 262 11.96 -8.92 18.80
C GLU A 262 12.65 -9.15 20.16
N GLU A 263 13.51 -8.24 20.60
CA GLU A 263 14.09 -8.22 21.96
C GLU A 263 13.04 -7.88 23.05
N ILE A 264 12.10 -6.98 22.78
CA ILE A 264 11.16 -6.45 23.80
C ILE A 264 9.91 -7.33 24.00
N ILE A 265 9.41 -8.03 22.98
CA ILE A 265 8.20 -8.88 23.08
C ILE A 265 8.33 -10.03 24.11
N PRO A 266 9.51 -10.68 24.28
CA PRO A 266 9.75 -11.64 25.36
C PRO A 266 9.70 -11.04 26.76
N GLU A 267 10.13 -9.78 26.94
CA GLU A 267 10.21 -9.11 28.25
C GLU A 267 8.85 -8.62 28.77
N CYS A 268 7.88 -8.39 27.88
CA CYS A 268 6.54 -7.95 28.24
C CYS A 268 5.63 -9.12 28.61
N SER A 269 4.84 -8.97 29.68
CA SER A 269 3.76 -9.91 30.01
C SER A 269 2.57 -9.78 29.05
N ASP A 270 1.79 -10.85 28.91
CA ASP A 270 0.65 -10.86 27.97
C ASP A 270 -0.44 -9.84 28.35
N GLN A 271 -0.57 -9.48 29.64
CA GLN A 271 -1.47 -8.42 30.08
C GLN A 271 -0.98 -7.03 29.64
N GLU A 272 0.33 -6.79 29.59
CA GLU A 272 0.90 -5.52 29.09
C GLU A 272 0.83 -5.44 27.56
N LEU A 273 0.94 -6.57 26.86
CA LEU A 273 0.81 -6.64 25.41
C LEU A 273 -0.64 -6.44 24.93
N ARG A 274 -1.62 -6.98 25.66
CA ARG A 274 -3.06 -6.81 25.37
C ARG A 274 -3.57 -5.37 25.59
N ASN A 275 -2.84 -4.54 26.36
CA ASN A 275 -3.27 -3.19 26.73
C ASN A 275 -2.48 -2.09 26.00
N LEU A 276 -3.12 -0.92 25.82
CA LEU A 276 -2.44 0.27 25.29
C LEU A 276 -1.56 0.92 26.36
N THR A 277 -0.31 0.46 26.46
CA THR A 277 0.69 0.98 27.39
C THR A 277 1.16 2.40 26.99
N LYS A 278 1.57 3.20 27.97
CA LYS A 278 1.99 4.60 27.76
C LYS A 278 3.40 4.68 27.18
N PHE A 279 3.64 5.66 26.30
CA PHE A 279 4.96 6.01 25.74
C PHE A 279 5.86 6.82 26.69
N TYR A 280 5.37 7.16 27.89
CA TYR A 280 6.10 7.92 28.90
C TYR A 280 6.11 7.20 30.26
N GLN A 281 7.23 7.35 30.97
CA GLN A 281 7.48 6.85 32.32
C GLN A 281 8.15 7.98 33.11
N LYS A 282 7.89 8.05 34.43
CA LYS A 282 8.71 8.89 35.31
C LYS A 282 9.99 8.12 35.63
N HIS A 283 11.11 8.52 35.05
CA HIS A 283 12.41 8.02 35.45
C HIS A 283 12.76 8.58 36.83
N VAL A 284 13.28 7.74 37.72
CA VAL A 284 13.71 8.11 39.08
C VAL A 284 15.20 7.88 39.16
N TYR A 285 15.97 8.97 39.15
CA TYR A 285 17.41 8.91 39.36
C TYR A 285 17.71 8.57 40.82
N ASP A 286 18.40 7.46 41.03
CA ASP A 286 18.96 7.07 42.33
C ASP A 286 20.36 7.67 42.45
N PHE A 287 20.53 8.59 43.40
CA PHE A 287 21.80 9.30 43.65
C PHE A 287 22.61 8.69 44.80
N SER A 288 22.23 7.51 45.31
CA SER A 288 22.81 6.95 46.54
C SER A 288 24.32 6.69 46.48
N GLU A 289 24.91 6.41 45.31
CA GLU A 289 26.38 6.32 45.16
C GLU A 289 27.08 7.69 45.23
N GLU A 290 26.41 8.78 44.82
CA GLU A 290 26.99 10.13 44.75
C GLU A 290 26.68 11.01 45.99
N GLU A 291 25.62 10.73 46.74
CA GLU A 291 25.44 11.31 48.08
C GLU A 291 26.57 10.89 49.05
N ASN A 292 27.13 9.69 48.86
CA ASN A 292 28.35 9.23 49.54
C ASN A 292 29.63 9.98 49.09
N ALA A 293 29.59 10.69 47.95
CA ALA A 293 30.74 11.41 47.39
C ALA A 293 30.77 12.91 47.74
N ASN A 294 29.86 13.41 48.59
CA ASN A 294 29.71 14.82 48.97
C ASN A 294 29.56 15.80 47.77
N MET A 295 29.01 15.33 46.64
CA MET A 295 28.67 16.22 45.52
C MET A 295 27.34 16.93 45.81
N SER A 296 27.14 18.15 45.26
CA SER A 296 25.81 18.76 45.33
C SER A 296 24.84 17.99 44.44
N GLN A 297 23.57 17.88 44.85
CA GLN A 297 22.54 17.18 44.05
C GLN A 297 22.42 17.76 42.63
N GLU A 298 22.71 19.05 42.44
CA GLU A 298 22.77 19.69 41.11
C GLU A 298 23.98 19.23 40.28
N THR A 299 25.15 18.99 40.90
CA THR A 299 26.34 18.47 40.21
C THR A 299 26.22 16.97 39.92
N ALA A 300 25.61 16.20 40.83
CA ALA A 300 25.27 14.80 40.63
C ALA A 300 24.25 14.63 39.48
N PHE A 301 23.18 15.43 39.50
CA PHE A 301 22.21 15.52 38.41
C PHE A 301 22.89 15.83 37.07
N LEU A 302 23.75 16.86 37.00
CA LEU A 302 24.48 17.20 35.77
C LEU A 302 25.45 16.12 35.28
N ARG A 303 25.94 15.22 36.15
CA ARG A 303 26.72 14.04 35.74
C ARG A 303 25.85 12.95 35.12
N HIS A 304 24.75 12.57 35.80
CA HIS A 304 23.82 11.56 35.29
C HIS A 304 22.97 12.05 34.09
N VAL A 305 22.97 13.36 33.80
CA VAL A 305 22.33 13.92 32.61
C VAL A 305 22.97 13.44 31.30
N GLN A 306 24.25 13.01 31.31
CA GLN A 306 25.12 12.63 30.17
C GLN A 306 24.57 12.98 28.78
N GLU A 307 25.17 14.02 28.19
CA GLU A 307 24.82 14.54 26.87
C GLU A 307 24.77 13.42 25.82
N TYR A 308 23.57 13.07 25.35
CA TYR A 308 23.42 12.28 24.13
C TYR A 308 24.13 13.04 23.01
N ASP A 309 25.08 12.39 22.34
CA ASP A 309 25.91 13.07 21.36
C ASP A 309 25.15 13.28 20.04
N TRP A 310 24.37 14.37 20.01
CA TRP A 310 23.69 14.93 18.85
C TRP A 310 24.65 15.40 17.74
N LEU A 311 25.98 15.35 17.93
CA LEU A 311 26.97 15.45 16.85
C LEU A 311 27.27 14.09 16.23
N SER A 312 27.47 13.05 17.05
CA SER A 312 27.83 11.70 16.57
C SER A 312 26.83 11.06 15.62
N GLY A 313 25.53 11.34 15.81
CA GLY A 313 24.47 10.65 15.07
C GLY A 313 24.18 9.21 15.54
N LYS A 314 24.86 8.72 16.58
CA LYS A 314 24.71 7.33 17.05
C LYS A 314 23.67 7.23 18.16
N LEU A 315 22.64 6.42 17.92
CA LEU A 315 21.57 6.15 18.90
C LEU A 315 22.13 5.36 20.09
N CYS A 316 22.46 6.08 21.17
CA CYS A 316 22.68 5.49 22.48
C CYS A 316 21.39 4.81 22.97
N LEU A 317 21.38 3.47 22.95
CA LEU A 317 20.26 2.67 23.44
C LEU A 317 20.26 2.49 24.96
N ASP A 318 21.27 2.99 25.68
CA ASP A 318 21.41 2.74 27.11
C ASP A 318 20.34 3.52 27.92
N ASP A 319 20.14 4.82 27.62
CA ASP A 319 19.02 5.62 28.16
C ASP A 319 17.66 4.94 27.85
N PHE A 320 17.49 4.36 26.65
CA PHE A 320 16.28 3.63 26.25
C PHE A 320 16.08 2.33 27.04
N LYS A 321 17.15 1.55 27.26
CA LYS A 321 17.13 0.29 28.04
C LYS A 321 16.80 0.51 29.52
N THR A 322 16.94 1.72 30.07
CA THR A 322 16.48 2.04 31.42
C THR A 322 14.95 2.12 31.58
N LEU A 323 14.20 2.13 30.48
CA LEU A 323 12.74 2.20 30.48
C LEU A 323 12.11 0.81 30.62
N ASP A 324 10.93 0.74 31.24
CA ASP A 324 10.15 -0.48 31.38
C ASP A 324 9.85 -1.07 29.98
N ALA A 325 9.90 -2.40 29.84
CA ALA A 325 9.65 -3.07 28.56
C ALA A 325 8.33 -2.63 27.87
N PRO A 326 7.19 -2.45 28.57
CA PRO A 326 5.96 -1.97 27.94
C PRO A 326 6.00 -0.52 27.44
N VAL A 327 6.93 0.29 27.95
CA VAL A 327 7.17 1.69 27.53
C VAL A 327 8.14 1.71 26.34
N ARG A 328 9.19 0.89 26.38
CA ARG A 328 10.06 0.62 25.21
C ARG A 328 9.24 0.12 24.01
N LEU A 329 8.34 -0.84 24.25
CA LEU A 329 7.42 -1.39 23.26
C LEU A 329 6.57 -0.29 22.60
N ALA A 330 6.00 0.62 23.39
CA ALA A 330 5.18 1.72 22.88
C ALA A 330 5.98 2.61 21.91
N ARG A 331 7.19 3.02 22.30
CA ARG A 331 8.08 3.88 21.51
C ARG A 331 8.52 3.21 20.21
N VAL A 332 8.86 1.92 20.24
CA VAL A 332 9.22 1.17 19.03
C VAL A 332 8.04 1.06 18.07
N PHE A 333 6.81 0.87 18.56
CA PHE A 333 5.62 0.91 17.69
C PHE A 333 5.35 2.31 17.11
N ASP A 334 5.51 3.39 17.88
CA ASP A 334 5.40 4.75 17.35
C ASP A 334 6.44 5.02 16.24
N VAL A 335 7.68 4.56 16.40
CA VAL A 335 8.74 4.65 15.37
C VAL A 335 8.43 3.77 14.15
N LEU A 336 7.98 2.53 14.34
CA LEU A 336 7.56 1.66 13.23
C LEU A 336 6.39 2.26 12.46
N ASN A 337 5.43 2.93 13.13
CA ASN A 337 4.34 3.64 12.47
C ASN A 337 4.84 4.84 11.65
N MET A 338 5.79 5.61 12.18
CA MET A 338 6.45 6.72 11.47
C MET A 338 7.19 6.23 10.20
N LEU A 339 7.92 5.12 10.27
CA LEU A 339 8.59 4.51 9.11
C LEU A 339 7.58 3.94 8.10
N THR A 340 6.56 3.22 8.56
CA THR A 340 5.50 2.64 7.70
C THR A 340 4.78 3.73 6.90
N TRP A 341 4.46 4.86 7.54
CA TRP A 341 3.81 6.01 6.90
C TRP A 341 4.67 6.62 5.78
N VAL A 342 6.00 6.71 5.94
CA VAL A 342 6.90 7.20 4.86
C VAL A 342 6.86 6.24 3.65
N LEU A 343 6.90 4.93 3.89
CA LEU A 343 6.89 3.92 2.84
C LEU A 343 5.54 3.87 2.09
N GLU A 344 4.42 3.92 2.81
CA GLU A 344 3.08 4.02 2.23
C GLU A 344 2.89 5.30 1.41
N MET A 345 3.30 6.46 1.96
CA MET A 345 3.14 7.76 1.30
C MET A 345 3.91 7.84 -0.01
N GLU A 346 5.12 7.26 -0.06
CA GLU A 346 5.89 7.15 -1.30
C GLU A 346 5.21 6.20 -2.27
N PHE A 347 4.91 4.97 -1.87
CA PHE A 347 4.37 3.93 -2.76
C PHE A 347 2.99 4.31 -3.35
N LEU A 348 2.07 4.89 -2.57
CA LEU A 348 0.78 5.37 -3.07
C LEU A 348 0.94 6.51 -4.08
N SER A 349 1.87 7.44 -3.82
CA SER A 349 2.18 8.53 -4.74
C SER A 349 2.90 8.02 -6.00
N TRP A 350 3.75 7.02 -5.85
CA TRP A 350 4.46 6.33 -6.92
C TRP A 350 3.49 5.60 -7.87
N LEU A 351 2.49 4.91 -7.31
CA LEU A 351 1.40 4.31 -8.08
C LEU A 351 0.62 5.37 -8.87
N ASP A 352 0.21 6.48 -8.24
CA ASP A 352 -0.53 7.58 -8.89
C ASP A 352 0.29 8.24 -10.01
N HIS A 353 1.61 8.34 -9.82
CA HIS A 353 2.60 8.85 -10.78
C HIS A 353 2.87 7.91 -11.96
N ASN A 354 2.67 6.59 -11.81
CA ASN A 354 3.09 5.59 -12.80
C ASN A 354 1.94 4.77 -13.41
N ARG A 355 0.69 4.90 -12.94
CA ARG A 355 -0.53 4.24 -13.47
C ARG A 355 -0.83 4.44 -14.98
N LEU A 356 -0.09 5.29 -15.68
CA LEU A 356 -0.20 5.50 -17.14
C LEU A 356 0.97 4.90 -17.93
N ARG A 357 2.03 4.41 -17.27
CA ARG A 357 3.16 3.70 -17.88
C ARG A 357 2.77 2.23 -18.14
N GLN A 358 2.05 1.98 -19.23
CA GLN A 358 1.55 0.66 -19.61
C GLN A 358 2.32 0.04 -20.80
N SER A 359 3.62 0.34 -20.90
CA SER A 359 4.47 0.07 -22.07
C SER A 359 5.81 -0.61 -21.75
N SER A 360 6.12 -0.86 -20.48
CA SER A 360 7.29 -1.63 -20.04
C SER A 360 6.82 -2.82 -19.20
N PRO A 361 7.39 -4.03 -19.38
CA PRO A 361 7.20 -5.13 -18.43
C PRO A 361 7.92 -4.86 -17.11
N GLU A 362 9.00 -4.07 -17.13
CA GLU A 362 9.74 -3.64 -15.95
C GLU A 362 9.03 -2.44 -15.33
N ILE A 363 8.08 -2.75 -14.44
CA ILE A 363 7.33 -1.79 -13.63
C ILE A 363 8.24 -1.06 -12.63
N PHE A 364 9.40 -1.64 -12.29
CA PHE A 364 10.42 -1.07 -11.42
C PHE A 364 11.74 -0.85 -12.19
N GLU A 365 11.84 0.26 -12.92
CA GLU A 365 13.13 0.78 -13.42
C GLU A 365 14.03 1.07 -12.20
N GLU A 366 15.33 0.74 -12.23
CA GLU A 366 16.22 0.82 -11.06
C GLU A 366 16.22 2.20 -10.39
N ASP A 367 16.42 3.26 -11.17
CA ASP A 367 16.40 4.66 -10.70
C ASP A 367 15.08 5.06 -10.04
N THR A 368 13.96 4.48 -10.46
CA THR A 368 12.60 4.88 -10.03
C THR A 368 11.91 3.86 -9.13
N LYS A 369 12.53 2.73 -8.79
CA LYS A 369 12.00 1.68 -7.89
C LYS A 369 11.45 2.30 -6.57
N PRO A 370 10.22 1.94 -6.13
CA PRO A 370 9.62 2.53 -4.94
C PRO A 370 10.39 2.14 -3.67
N PHE A 371 10.36 3.00 -2.65
CA PHE A 371 11.15 2.85 -1.42
C PHE A 371 10.94 1.52 -0.72
N ALA A 372 9.69 1.08 -0.61
CA ALA A 372 9.38 -0.18 0.04
C ALA A 372 9.94 -1.39 -0.73
N ALA A 373 10.05 -1.34 -2.07
CA ALA A 373 10.68 -2.41 -2.86
C ALA A 373 12.21 -2.42 -2.75
N LEU A 374 12.83 -1.30 -2.38
CA LEU A 374 14.26 -1.21 -2.01
C LEU A 374 14.48 -1.70 -0.57
N VAL A 375 13.68 -1.20 0.38
CA VAL A 375 13.74 -1.55 1.81
C VAL A 375 13.51 -3.04 2.05
N PHE A 376 12.50 -3.64 1.42
CA PHE A 376 12.26 -5.09 1.57
C PHE A 376 13.13 -5.96 0.66
N ASP A 377 14.06 -5.38 -0.11
CA ASP A 377 14.91 -6.07 -1.09
C ASP A 377 14.12 -7.04 -2.00
N MET A 378 13.18 -6.48 -2.78
CA MET A 378 12.36 -7.26 -3.71
C MET A 378 12.87 -7.05 -5.15
N ASP A 379 13.35 -8.11 -5.79
CA ASP A 379 13.75 -8.12 -7.20
C ASP A 379 12.73 -8.88 -8.09
N SER A 380 13.07 -9.27 -9.32
CA SER A 380 12.17 -10.00 -10.23
C SER A 380 11.97 -11.48 -9.85
N THR A 381 12.86 -12.02 -9.01
CA THR A 381 12.98 -13.42 -8.56
C THR A 381 12.84 -13.57 -7.04
N LEU A 382 13.49 -12.71 -6.24
CA LEU A 382 13.40 -12.71 -4.78
C LEU A 382 12.13 -11.99 -4.32
N ARG A 383 11.23 -12.76 -3.71
CA ARG A 383 9.92 -12.28 -3.21
C ARG A 383 9.73 -12.45 -1.70
N LEU A 384 10.69 -13.04 -0.99
CA LEU A 384 10.69 -13.22 0.47
C LEU A 384 12.13 -13.07 1.00
N SER A 385 12.55 -11.83 1.22
CA SER A 385 13.79 -11.53 1.94
C SER A 385 13.67 -11.87 3.43
N ASP A 386 14.78 -11.89 4.15
CA ASP A 386 14.79 -12.18 5.59
C ASP A 386 14.07 -11.08 6.40
N LEU A 387 14.09 -9.82 5.93
CA LEU A 387 13.33 -8.72 6.53
C LEU A 387 11.81 -8.94 6.39
N MET A 388 11.32 -9.33 5.20
CA MET A 388 9.91 -9.70 5.03
C MET A 388 9.53 -10.88 5.94
N ARG A 389 10.42 -11.87 6.06
CA ARG A 389 10.23 -13.03 6.94
C ARG A 389 10.18 -12.64 8.41
N GLN A 390 10.97 -11.64 8.84
CA GLN A 390 10.94 -11.09 10.19
C GLN A 390 9.61 -10.36 10.47
N VAL A 391 9.14 -9.50 9.57
CA VAL A 391 7.82 -8.84 9.71
C VAL A 391 6.71 -9.88 9.89
N MET A 392 6.69 -10.90 9.03
CA MET A 392 5.71 -12.01 9.09
C MET A 392 5.83 -12.83 10.39
N ARG A 393 7.05 -13.11 10.85
CA ARG A 393 7.35 -13.81 12.12
C ARG A 393 6.86 -13.03 13.33
N LEU A 394 7.13 -11.72 13.36
CA LEU A 394 6.74 -10.82 14.44
C LEU A 394 5.23 -10.62 14.47
N TYR A 395 4.56 -10.41 13.33
CA TYR A 395 3.10 -10.36 13.26
C TYR A 395 2.47 -11.63 13.85
N ALA A 396 2.89 -12.81 13.41
CA ALA A 396 2.32 -14.07 13.88
C ALA A 396 2.59 -14.34 15.38
N GLN A 397 3.71 -13.86 15.92
CA GLN A 397 4.05 -13.92 17.34
C GLN A 397 3.21 -12.91 18.17
N CYS A 398 2.96 -11.73 17.62
CA CYS A 398 2.09 -10.71 18.23
C CYS A 398 0.62 -11.15 18.26
N VAL A 399 0.12 -11.83 17.21
CA VAL A 399 -1.18 -12.50 17.23
C VAL A 399 -1.24 -13.56 18.33
N ASN A 400 -0.21 -14.41 18.45
CA ASN A 400 -0.21 -15.47 19.46
C ASN A 400 -0.34 -14.91 20.89
N LYS A 401 0.40 -13.83 21.20
CA LYS A 401 0.32 -13.11 22.48
C LYS A 401 -0.88 -12.13 22.62
N SER A 402 -1.77 -12.05 21.63
CA SER A 402 -2.93 -11.15 21.61
C SER A 402 -2.57 -9.65 21.77
N LEU A 403 -1.55 -9.19 21.04
CA LEU A 403 -1.11 -7.79 21.05
C LEU A 403 -2.26 -6.80 20.76
N TYR A 404 -2.30 -5.69 21.49
CA TYR A 404 -3.27 -4.61 21.31
C TYR A 404 -3.44 -4.19 19.84
N LYS A 405 -4.71 -4.15 19.37
CA LYS A 405 -5.07 -4.10 17.95
C LYS A 405 -4.38 -3.00 17.15
N GLU A 406 -4.30 -1.78 17.68
CA GLU A 406 -3.69 -0.64 16.96
C GLU A 406 -2.19 -0.86 16.69
N ARG A 407 -1.47 -1.59 17.56
CA ARG A 407 -0.07 -1.94 17.37
C ARG A 407 0.09 -3.08 16.37
N LEU A 408 -0.76 -4.08 16.46
CA LEU A 408 -0.81 -5.19 15.51
C LEU A 408 -1.10 -4.68 14.08
N ASN A 409 -1.95 -3.65 13.94
CA ASN A 409 -2.27 -2.98 12.68
C ASN A 409 -1.06 -2.33 11.99
N ILE A 410 0.02 -1.99 12.72
CA ILE A 410 1.26 -1.44 12.13
C ILE A 410 2.03 -2.56 11.43
N LEU A 411 2.10 -3.75 12.04
CA LEU A 411 2.70 -4.94 11.42
C LEU A 411 1.82 -5.48 10.27
N GLU A 412 0.50 -5.40 10.40
CA GLU A 412 -0.44 -5.69 9.30
C GLU A 412 -0.14 -4.79 8.11
N ARG A 413 -0.11 -3.46 8.30
CA ARG A 413 0.13 -2.49 7.21
C ARG A 413 1.45 -2.74 6.48
N LEU A 414 2.51 -3.16 7.19
CA LEU A 414 3.76 -3.61 6.57
C LEU A 414 3.59 -4.89 5.73
N ILE A 415 2.78 -5.86 6.16
CA ILE A 415 2.42 -7.05 5.35
C ILE A 415 1.57 -6.65 4.14
N SER A 416 0.54 -5.84 4.32
CA SER A 416 -0.31 -5.33 3.23
C SER A 416 0.49 -4.56 2.19
N LEU A 417 1.49 -3.79 2.61
CA LEU A 417 2.48 -3.12 1.75
C LEU A 417 3.35 -4.13 0.99
N ILE A 418 3.98 -5.10 1.67
CA ILE A 418 4.78 -6.18 1.05
C ILE A 418 3.97 -6.93 -0.02
N MET A 419 2.74 -7.34 0.33
CA MET A 419 1.86 -8.12 -0.54
C MET A 419 1.43 -7.33 -1.78
N GLU A 420 1.25 -6.02 -1.66
CA GLU A 420 0.79 -5.17 -2.76
C GLU A 420 1.93 -4.73 -3.69
N ILE A 421 3.15 -4.58 -3.18
CA ILE A 421 4.36 -4.41 -4.02
C ILE A 421 4.57 -5.68 -4.85
N SER A 422 4.49 -6.87 -4.23
CA SER A 422 4.58 -8.15 -4.94
C SER A 422 3.50 -8.26 -6.02
N ASN A 423 2.24 -8.00 -5.66
CA ASN A 423 1.11 -8.01 -6.59
C ASN A 423 1.31 -7.03 -7.76
N THR A 424 1.80 -5.81 -7.47
CA THR A 424 2.11 -4.79 -8.47
C THR A 424 3.24 -5.22 -9.42
N SER A 425 4.26 -5.90 -8.91
CA SER A 425 5.38 -6.42 -9.71
C SER A 425 5.01 -7.55 -10.68
N GLU A 426 3.86 -8.20 -10.49
CA GLU A 426 3.35 -9.29 -11.34
C GLU A 426 2.21 -8.88 -12.27
N ILE A 427 1.96 -7.56 -12.44
CA ILE A 427 0.98 -7.06 -13.41
C ILE A 427 1.49 -7.35 -14.83
N LYS A 428 0.83 -8.28 -15.51
CA LYS A 428 1.17 -8.67 -16.89
C LYS A 428 0.62 -7.66 -17.90
N TYR A 429 1.43 -7.36 -18.92
CA TYR A 429 1.01 -6.66 -20.12
C TYR A 429 1.05 -7.62 -21.31
N GLU A 430 -0.09 -7.80 -21.97
CA GLU A 430 -0.23 -8.56 -23.21
C GLU A 430 -0.90 -7.63 -24.25
N ASP A 431 -0.40 -7.61 -25.49
CA ASP A 431 -0.83 -6.68 -26.56
C ASP A 431 -0.81 -5.18 -26.16
N ASN A 432 0.19 -4.76 -25.38
CA ASN A 432 0.27 -3.42 -24.77
C ASN A 432 -0.95 -3.05 -23.90
N ALA A 433 -1.55 -4.05 -23.24
CA ALA A 433 -2.70 -3.90 -22.36
C ALA A 433 -2.54 -4.73 -21.08
N ALA A 434 -2.85 -4.13 -19.93
CA ALA A 434 -2.74 -4.76 -18.62
C ALA A 434 -3.80 -5.85 -18.40
N ILE A 435 -3.40 -6.93 -17.74
CA ILE A 435 -4.28 -7.96 -17.17
C ILE A 435 -4.40 -7.65 -15.68
N TYR A 436 -5.56 -7.14 -15.26
CA TYR A 436 -5.81 -6.69 -13.90
C TYR A 436 -7.30 -6.84 -13.54
N PRO A 437 -7.69 -7.14 -12.29
CA PRO A 437 -6.84 -7.62 -11.19
C PRO A 437 -6.30 -9.03 -11.48
N ASN A 438 -5.00 -9.26 -11.23
CA ASN A 438 -4.32 -10.52 -11.51
C ASN A 438 -3.38 -10.87 -10.36
N LEU A 439 -3.61 -12.01 -9.70
CA LEU A 439 -2.79 -12.47 -8.57
C LEU A 439 -1.77 -13.49 -9.09
N GLY A 440 -0.53 -13.05 -9.27
CA GLY A 440 0.55 -13.83 -9.88
C GLY A 440 1.06 -14.98 -9.01
N PRO A 441 1.79 -15.95 -9.62
CA PRO A 441 2.28 -17.13 -8.92
C PRO A 441 3.26 -16.82 -7.79
N LEU A 442 4.07 -15.76 -7.88
CA LEU A 442 5.04 -15.41 -6.85
C LEU A 442 4.35 -14.78 -5.63
N THR A 443 3.34 -13.93 -5.84
CA THR A 443 2.51 -13.36 -4.77
C THR A 443 1.67 -14.44 -4.09
N LYS A 444 1.13 -15.42 -4.84
CA LYS A 444 0.47 -16.61 -4.24
C LYS A 444 1.44 -17.42 -3.39
N ARG A 445 2.67 -17.61 -3.86
CA ARG A 445 3.73 -18.27 -3.08
C ARG A 445 4.06 -17.49 -1.81
N LEU A 446 4.16 -16.16 -1.89
CA LEU A 446 4.42 -15.28 -0.76
C LEU A 446 3.31 -15.34 0.31
N ILE A 447 2.03 -15.35 -0.10
CA ILE A 447 0.90 -15.57 0.82
C ILE A 447 0.94 -16.98 1.42
N GLY A 448 1.35 -17.99 0.64
CA GLY A 448 1.56 -19.37 1.12
C GLY A 448 2.74 -19.52 2.09
N ASP A 449 3.81 -18.75 1.91
CA ASP A 449 4.97 -18.75 2.80
C ASP A 449 4.69 -17.94 4.09
N PHE A 450 3.96 -16.82 3.98
CA PHE A 450 3.36 -16.12 5.14
C PHE A 450 2.48 -17.06 5.97
N PHE A 451 1.57 -17.81 5.32
CA PHE A 451 0.71 -18.78 6.00
C PHE A 451 1.50 -19.87 6.74
N LYS A 452 2.62 -20.36 6.16
CA LYS A 452 3.52 -21.31 6.86
C LYS A 452 4.14 -20.68 8.10
N ILE A 453 4.69 -19.47 7.98
CA ILE A 453 5.29 -18.72 9.11
C ILE A 453 4.25 -18.50 10.21
N PHE A 454 3.03 -18.13 9.84
CA PHE A 454 1.92 -17.97 10.77
C PHE A 454 1.59 -19.27 11.50
N LYS A 455 1.46 -20.39 10.76
CA LYS A 455 1.20 -21.72 11.34
C LYS A 455 2.32 -22.19 12.27
N THR A 456 3.59 -21.93 11.94
CA THR A 456 4.73 -22.27 12.82
C THR A 456 4.68 -21.51 14.15
N LYS A 457 4.01 -20.36 14.22
CA LYS A 457 3.78 -19.60 15.47
C LYS A 457 2.42 -19.85 16.12
N ASN A 458 1.44 -20.39 15.40
CA ASN A 458 0.07 -20.67 15.86
C ASN A 458 -0.37 -22.06 15.36
N PRO A 459 0.10 -23.16 15.98
CA PRO A 459 -0.07 -24.50 15.42
C PRO A 459 -1.47 -25.10 15.61
N SER A 460 -2.09 -24.85 16.77
CA SER A 460 -3.35 -25.44 17.25
C SER A 460 -4.54 -24.49 17.16
N HIS A 461 -4.44 -23.32 17.81
CA HIS A 461 -5.50 -22.33 17.95
C HIS A 461 -6.22 -21.92 16.67
N ILE A 462 -7.44 -22.41 16.44
CA ILE A 462 -8.25 -22.04 15.27
C ILE A 462 -8.76 -20.61 15.38
N SER A 463 -9.19 -20.18 16.57
CA SER A 463 -9.59 -18.81 16.91
C SER A 463 -8.65 -17.76 16.32
N LYS A 464 -7.33 -17.95 16.49
CA LYS A 464 -6.28 -17.05 16.02
C LYS A 464 -6.20 -16.98 14.48
N TYR A 465 -6.57 -18.04 13.75
CA TYR A 465 -6.74 -17.96 12.28
C TYR A 465 -8.01 -17.20 11.91
N LEU A 466 -9.13 -17.42 12.60
CA LEU A 466 -10.40 -16.75 12.30
C LEU A 466 -10.25 -15.23 12.48
N GLU A 467 -9.72 -14.83 13.64
CA GLU A 467 -9.38 -13.44 13.92
C GLU A 467 -8.41 -12.87 12.86
N THR A 468 -7.29 -13.53 12.59
CA THR A 468 -6.30 -13.08 11.60
C THR A 468 -6.91 -12.89 10.20
N ILE A 469 -7.75 -13.82 9.73
CA ILE A 469 -8.42 -13.69 8.43
C ILE A 469 -9.27 -12.42 8.37
N THR A 470 -9.96 -12.05 9.47
CA THR A 470 -10.74 -10.79 9.52
C THR A 470 -9.90 -9.53 9.74
N GLN A 471 -8.65 -9.66 10.19
CA GLN A 471 -7.74 -8.54 10.47
C GLN A 471 -6.84 -8.15 9.28
N LEU A 472 -6.66 -9.05 8.30
CA LEU A 472 -5.86 -8.77 7.11
C LEU A 472 -6.60 -7.82 6.16
N ASP A 473 -6.02 -6.67 5.83
CA ASP A 473 -6.72 -5.57 5.15
C ASP A 473 -6.95 -5.86 3.65
N GLN A 474 -6.04 -6.59 3.01
CA GLN A 474 -6.10 -6.92 1.58
C GLN A 474 -7.05 -8.10 1.26
N PRO A 475 -8.14 -7.91 0.47
CA PRO A 475 -9.10 -8.99 0.18
C PRO A 475 -8.47 -10.20 -0.53
N TYR A 476 -7.49 -9.97 -1.41
CA TYR A 476 -6.80 -11.06 -2.11
C TYR A 476 -5.80 -11.83 -1.23
N VAL A 477 -5.36 -11.23 -0.11
CA VAL A 477 -4.62 -11.94 0.93
C VAL A 477 -5.62 -12.74 1.78
N ARG A 478 -6.74 -12.16 2.20
CA ARG A 478 -7.79 -12.86 2.97
C ARG A 478 -8.28 -14.14 2.29
N PHE A 479 -8.73 -14.09 1.03
CA PHE A 479 -9.24 -15.30 0.37
C PHE A 479 -8.14 -16.34 0.10
N GLN A 480 -6.91 -15.91 -0.20
CA GLN A 480 -5.81 -16.85 -0.52
C GLN A 480 -5.17 -17.45 0.75
N PHE A 481 -5.15 -16.71 1.86
CA PHE A 481 -4.78 -17.21 3.19
C PHE A 481 -5.86 -18.17 3.72
N THR A 482 -7.14 -17.85 3.52
CA THR A 482 -8.26 -18.77 3.77
C THR A 482 -8.16 -20.04 2.94
N ASP A 483 -7.83 -19.94 1.65
CA ASP A 483 -7.63 -21.10 0.78
C ASP A 483 -6.51 -22.04 1.29
N ASN A 484 -5.44 -21.47 1.85
CA ASN A 484 -4.36 -22.21 2.51
C ASN A 484 -4.81 -22.83 3.85
N PHE A 485 -5.58 -22.09 4.66
CA PHE A 485 -6.15 -22.55 5.93
C PHE A 485 -7.10 -23.74 5.73
N LEU A 486 -8.12 -23.58 4.87
CA LEU A 486 -9.07 -24.65 4.55
C LEU A 486 -8.37 -25.85 3.89
N SER A 487 -7.24 -25.63 3.21
CA SER A 487 -6.37 -26.69 2.67
C SER A 487 -5.52 -27.43 3.73
N LEU A 488 -5.59 -27.07 5.02
CA LEU A 488 -5.16 -27.97 6.10
C LEU A 488 -6.18 -29.12 6.29
N PHE A 489 -7.46 -28.81 6.07
CA PHE A 489 -8.59 -29.72 6.20
C PHE A 489 -8.94 -30.34 4.83
N TYR A 490 -10.15 -30.88 4.64
CA TYR A 490 -10.54 -31.68 3.47
C TYR A 490 -10.79 -30.89 2.16
N TYR A 491 -10.46 -29.59 2.12
CA TYR A 491 -10.71 -28.71 0.99
C TYR A 491 -9.90 -29.09 -0.27
N THR A 492 -10.40 -28.73 -1.46
CA THR A 492 -9.78 -29.13 -2.75
C THR A 492 -8.48 -28.38 -3.02
N LYS A 493 -7.34 -29.07 -3.09
CA LYS A 493 -6.03 -28.42 -3.31
C LYS A 493 -5.65 -28.15 -4.77
N GLY A 494 -6.40 -28.71 -5.73
CA GLY A 494 -6.03 -28.68 -7.16
C GLY A 494 -6.52 -27.46 -7.97
N LEU A 495 -7.44 -26.66 -7.43
CA LEU A 495 -8.01 -25.49 -8.10
C LEU A 495 -7.63 -24.19 -7.38
N PRO A 496 -7.44 -23.07 -8.09
CA PRO A 496 -7.30 -21.75 -7.47
C PRO A 496 -8.61 -21.32 -6.80
N PHE A 497 -8.53 -20.52 -5.73
CA PHE A 497 -9.74 -19.97 -5.10
C PHE A 497 -10.56 -19.10 -6.07
N GLY A 498 -11.89 -19.30 -6.04
CA GLY A 498 -12.87 -18.59 -6.86
C GLY A 498 -14.23 -19.31 -6.85
N PRO A 499 -15.28 -18.73 -7.46
CA PRO A 499 -16.64 -19.27 -7.45
C PRO A 499 -16.78 -20.73 -7.92
N GLU A 500 -15.99 -21.15 -8.92
CA GLU A 500 -15.96 -22.54 -9.40
C GLU A 500 -15.55 -23.54 -8.31
N LYS A 501 -14.50 -23.21 -7.54
CA LYS A 501 -14.00 -24.06 -6.45
C LYS A 501 -15.02 -24.21 -5.33
N VAL A 502 -15.74 -23.13 -5.00
CA VAL A 502 -16.84 -23.14 -4.03
C VAL A 502 -17.99 -24.03 -4.55
N CYS A 503 -18.33 -23.96 -5.84
CA CYS A 503 -19.32 -24.85 -6.45
C CYS A 503 -18.93 -26.33 -6.35
N GLU A 504 -17.65 -26.70 -6.51
CA GLU A 504 -17.19 -28.07 -6.32
C GLU A 504 -17.24 -28.56 -4.87
N GLU A 505 -16.97 -27.68 -3.91
CA GLU A 505 -17.04 -28.03 -2.49
C GLU A 505 -18.49 -28.34 -2.06
N PHE A 506 -19.46 -27.54 -2.50
CA PHE A 506 -20.88 -27.83 -2.26
C PHE A 506 -21.35 -29.10 -3.00
N LYS A 507 -20.97 -29.33 -4.27
CA LYS A 507 -21.27 -30.58 -5.01
C LYS A 507 -20.73 -31.82 -4.30
N SER A 508 -19.50 -31.75 -3.80
CA SER A 508 -18.82 -32.88 -3.15
C SER A 508 -19.24 -33.08 -1.68
N ARG A 509 -20.01 -32.14 -1.11
CA ARG A 509 -20.62 -32.18 0.23
C ARG A 509 -19.65 -32.52 1.37
N LYS A 510 -18.35 -32.25 1.17
CA LYS A 510 -17.30 -32.54 2.16
C LYS A 510 -17.49 -31.78 3.47
N TRP A 511 -18.17 -30.64 3.45
CA TRP A 511 -18.55 -29.87 4.64
C TRP A 511 -19.42 -30.67 5.63
N LEU A 512 -20.11 -31.73 5.19
CA LEU A 512 -20.81 -32.68 6.08
C LEU A 512 -19.85 -33.47 7.00
N ARG A 513 -18.53 -33.45 6.75
CA ARG A 513 -17.53 -34.16 7.57
C ARG A 513 -17.16 -33.44 8.86
N TYR A 514 -17.42 -32.14 8.97
CA TYR A 514 -17.16 -31.38 10.19
C TYR A 514 -18.32 -31.56 11.18
N LYS A 515 -18.02 -31.65 12.48
CA LYS A 515 -19.02 -31.55 13.55
C LYS A 515 -19.71 -30.18 13.51
N THR A 516 -20.96 -30.10 13.92
CA THR A 516 -21.61 -28.81 14.22
C THR A 516 -21.07 -28.23 15.53
N ARG A 517 -21.15 -26.90 15.71
CA ARG A 517 -20.71 -26.23 16.95
C ARG A 517 -21.42 -26.79 18.20
N ARG A 518 -22.64 -27.34 18.05
CA ARG A 518 -23.41 -28.04 19.10
C ARG A 518 -22.95 -29.49 19.39
N GLU A 519 -22.16 -30.09 18.51
CA GLU A 519 -21.57 -31.43 18.67
C GLU A 519 -20.11 -31.35 19.17
N ILE A 520 -19.49 -30.17 19.13
CA ILE A 520 -18.17 -29.89 19.70
C ILE A 520 -18.32 -29.66 21.21
N GLY A 521 -18.95 -28.55 21.65
CA GLY A 521 -19.08 -28.25 23.09
C GLY A 521 -19.85 -29.30 23.92
N LYS A 522 -20.67 -30.15 23.28
CA LYS A 522 -21.32 -31.29 23.94
C LYS A 522 -20.45 -32.54 24.13
N ALA A 523 -19.28 -32.59 23.51
CA ALA A 523 -18.31 -33.65 23.75
C ALA A 523 -17.45 -33.36 24.99
N ASN A 524 -17.35 -32.06 25.35
CA ASN A 524 -16.42 -31.55 26.35
C ASN A 524 -17.13 -31.11 27.65
N ASP A 525 -18.48 -31.01 27.67
CA ASP A 525 -19.31 -30.89 28.88
C ASP A 525 -19.07 -32.04 29.93
N ASP A 526 -18.37 -33.12 29.57
CA ASP A 526 -18.11 -34.32 30.39
C ASP A 526 -16.63 -34.49 30.84
N ASP A 527 -15.66 -33.68 30.37
CA ASP A 527 -14.23 -33.74 30.73
C ASP A 527 -13.64 -32.31 30.98
N ASP A 528 -12.94 -32.08 32.10
CA ASP A 528 -12.54 -30.76 32.67
C ASP A 528 -11.44 -29.95 31.89
N ASP A 529 -11.23 -30.14 30.58
CA ASP A 529 -10.15 -29.50 29.80
C ASP A 529 -10.68 -28.47 28.74
N ASP A 530 -10.89 -27.22 29.17
CA ASP A 530 -11.41 -26.08 28.36
C ASP A 530 -10.61 -25.74 27.07
N ASP A 531 -9.33 -26.15 26.97
CA ASP A 531 -8.43 -25.75 25.85
C ASP A 531 -8.67 -26.55 24.53
N ASP A 532 -9.28 -27.74 24.60
CA ASP A 532 -9.42 -28.66 23.45
C ASP A 532 -10.49 -28.21 22.41
N ASP A 533 -11.35 -27.26 22.79
CA ASP A 533 -12.40 -26.69 21.94
C ASP A 533 -11.83 -25.84 20.78
N ASP A 534 -10.66 -25.21 20.98
CA ASP A 534 -10.00 -24.34 19.99
C ASP A 534 -9.19 -25.11 18.91
N GLU A 535 -9.13 -26.45 18.99
CA GLU A 535 -8.48 -27.29 17.97
C GLU A 535 -9.45 -27.81 16.87
N GLN A 536 -10.77 -27.68 17.03
CA GLN A 536 -11.76 -28.29 16.13
C GLN A 536 -12.61 -27.28 15.33
N LEU A 537 -12.37 -27.20 14.01
CA LEU A 537 -13.14 -26.33 13.12
C LEU A 537 -14.61 -26.81 13.01
N SER A 538 -15.56 -26.02 13.48
CA SER A 538 -16.99 -26.35 13.33
C SER A 538 -17.47 -26.20 11.88
N ARG A 539 -18.55 -26.91 11.55
CA ARG A 539 -19.21 -26.85 10.24
C ARG A 539 -19.74 -25.44 9.93
N GLU A 540 -20.23 -24.76 10.95
CA GLU A 540 -20.73 -23.39 10.87
C GLU A 540 -19.59 -22.42 10.55
N ASP A 541 -18.48 -22.47 11.30
CA ASP A 541 -17.30 -21.63 11.06
C ASP A 541 -16.71 -21.90 9.67
N TYR A 542 -16.57 -23.19 9.29
CA TYR A 542 -16.09 -23.58 7.97
C TYR A 542 -16.88 -22.93 6.82
N LEU A 543 -18.21 -22.87 6.94
CA LEU A 543 -19.09 -22.26 5.92
C LEU A 543 -19.09 -20.73 5.98
N GLU A 544 -19.00 -20.12 7.17
CA GLU A 544 -18.88 -18.67 7.31
C GLU A 544 -17.56 -18.15 6.71
N ILE A 545 -16.44 -18.83 7.01
CA ILE A 545 -15.12 -18.54 6.44
C ILE A 545 -15.14 -18.67 4.91
N LEU A 546 -15.75 -19.73 4.38
CA LEU A 546 -15.83 -19.96 2.94
C LEU A 546 -16.70 -18.90 2.23
N LEU A 547 -17.78 -18.44 2.88
CA LEU A 547 -18.60 -17.32 2.42
C LEU A 547 -17.81 -16.01 2.43
N ASN A 548 -17.06 -15.73 3.50
CA ASN A 548 -16.30 -14.49 3.64
C ASN A 548 -15.14 -14.41 2.63
N ALA A 549 -14.41 -15.52 2.39
CA ALA A 549 -13.43 -15.58 1.31
C ALA A 549 -14.07 -15.43 -0.10
N LEU A 550 -15.32 -15.87 -0.29
CA LEU A 550 -16.06 -15.59 -1.53
C LEU A 550 -16.46 -14.10 -1.65
N LYS A 551 -16.83 -13.44 -0.54
CA LYS A 551 -17.05 -11.99 -0.49
C LYS A 551 -15.79 -11.24 -0.90
N ASP A 552 -14.64 -11.59 -0.32
CA ASP A 552 -13.34 -10.98 -0.62
C ASP A 552 -12.92 -11.15 -2.09
N TYR A 553 -13.12 -12.34 -2.68
CA TYR A 553 -12.85 -12.57 -4.10
C TYR A 553 -13.75 -11.70 -5.01
N CYS A 554 -15.03 -11.59 -4.66
CA CYS A 554 -15.99 -10.78 -5.41
C CYS A 554 -15.77 -9.27 -5.23
N GLU A 555 -15.28 -8.82 -4.07
CA GLU A 555 -14.86 -7.44 -3.81
C GLU A 555 -13.63 -7.09 -4.65
N TRP A 556 -12.58 -7.93 -4.61
CA TRP A 556 -11.33 -7.70 -5.33
C TRP A 556 -11.52 -7.56 -6.84
N LEU A 557 -12.44 -8.33 -7.43
CA LEU A 557 -12.88 -8.19 -8.82
C LEU A 557 -14.04 -7.20 -9.03
N ASN A 558 -14.66 -6.70 -7.98
CA ASN A 558 -15.83 -5.83 -8.04
C ASN A 558 -16.98 -6.41 -8.89
N LEU A 559 -17.26 -7.71 -8.71
CA LEU A 559 -18.22 -8.47 -9.54
C LEU A 559 -19.66 -7.93 -9.42
N ALA A 560 -20.03 -7.39 -8.27
CA ALA A 560 -21.34 -6.77 -8.04
C ALA A 560 -21.59 -5.57 -8.97
N LEU A 561 -20.63 -4.64 -9.09
CA LEU A 561 -20.78 -3.53 -10.03
C LEU A 561 -20.69 -3.99 -11.49
N PHE A 562 -19.82 -4.96 -11.81
CA PHE A 562 -19.79 -5.55 -13.16
C PHE A 562 -21.16 -6.10 -13.57
N TRP A 563 -21.78 -6.93 -12.73
CA TRP A 563 -23.08 -7.53 -13.02
C TRP A 563 -24.19 -6.49 -13.06
N LYS A 564 -24.19 -5.50 -12.15
CA LYS A 564 -25.12 -4.36 -12.19
C LYS A 564 -25.06 -3.64 -13.54
N TYR A 565 -23.88 -3.22 -14.00
CA TYR A 565 -23.74 -2.52 -15.29
C TYR A 565 -24.02 -3.43 -16.50
N LEU A 566 -23.90 -4.75 -16.36
CA LEU A 566 -24.31 -5.70 -17.39
C LEU A 566 -25.85 -5.88 -17.46
N LYS A 567 -26.54 -5.88 -16.31
CA LYS A 567 -28.01 -5.90 -16.20
C LYS A 567 -28.64 -4.57 -16.66
N THR A 568 -28.23 -3.44 -16.07
CA THR A 568 -28.83 -2.12 -16.35
C THR A 568 -28.46 -1.57 -17.73
N LYS A 569 -27.31 -1.98 -18.28
CA LYS A 569 -26.70 -1.45 -19.51
C LYS A 569 -26.34 0.04 -19.42
N GLU A 570 -26.30 0.61 -18.22
CA GLU A 570 -25.83 1.98 -17.98
C GLU A 570 -24.33 2.11 -18.32
N GLN A 571 -23.86 3.33 -18.59
CA GLN A 571 -22.42 3.56 -18.80
C GLN A 571 -21.69 3.62 -17.47
N VAL A 572 -20.57 2.92 -17.38
CA VAL A 572 -19.66 3.06 -16.22
C VAL A 572 -19.03 4.45 -16.29
N PRO A 573 -19.17 5.30 -15.25
CA PRO A 573 -18.49 6.59 -15.22
C PRO A 573 -16.98 6.40 -15.12
N GLN A 574 -16.22 7.16 -15.91
CA GLN A 574 -14.77 7.26 -15.77
C GLN A 574 -14.42 7.97 -14.46
N LEU A 575 -13.32 7.57 -13.80
CA LEU A 575 -12.76 8.35 -12.68
C LEU A 575 -12.50 9.81 -13.10
N GLN A 576 -12.65 10.74 -12.15
CA GLN A 576 -12.47 12.17 -12.38
C GLN A 576 -11.41 12.77 -11.46
N ALA A 577 -10.40 13.43 -12.03
CA ALA A 577 -9.37 14.16 -11.31
C ALA A 577 -9.67 15.68 -11.28
N LYS A 578 -9.23 16.36 -10.23
CA LYS A 578 -9.32 17.83 -10.10
C LYS A 578 -8.14 18.48 -10.82
N SER A 579 -8.32 18.91 -12.06
CA SER A 579 -7.26 19.58 -12.82
C SER A 579 -6.98 20.99 -12.28
N ALA A 580 -5.75 21.47 -12.41
CA ALA A 580 -5.36 22.82 -11.97
C ALA A 580 -5.96 23.93 -12.87
N SER A 581 -6.26 23.61 -14.13
CA SER A 581 -6.85 24.50 -15.13
C SER A 581 -7.85 23.73 -16.00
N VAL A 582 -8.77 24.45 -16.66
CA VAL A 582 -9.64 23.88 -17.72
C VAL A 582 -8.82 23.49 -18.96
N LEU A 583 -7.65 24.10 -19.14
CA LEU A 583 -6.74 23.86 -20.28
C LEU A 583 -5.61 22.85 -19.98
N SER A 584 -5.41 22.45 -18.71
CA SER A 584 -4.41 21.42 -18.39
C SER A 584 -5.01 20.03 -18.60
N THR A 585 -4.59 19.40 -19.70
CA THR A 585 -4.77 17.97 -19.95
C THR A 585 -4.21 17.13 -18.78
N PRO A 586 -4.82 15.99 -18.45
CA PRO A 586 -4.25 15.07 -17.46
C PRO A 586 -2.82 14.66 -17.85
N VAL A 587 -1.89 14.77 -16.89
CA VAL A 587 -0.47 14.41 -17.11
C VAL A 587 -0.37 12.94 -17.47
N GLY A 588 0.38 12.62 -18.53
CA GLY A 588 0.56 11.26 -19.07
C GLY A 588 0.15 11.07 -20.52
N ILE A 589 -0.41 12.10 -21.18
CA ILE A 589 -0.65 12.10 -22.63
C ILE A 589 0.66 12.39 -23.38
N VAL A 590 1.60 11.43 -23.29
CA VAL A 590 2.77 11.29 -24.17
C VAL A 590 2.76 9.86 -24.73
N THR A 591 1.67 9.54 -25.44
CA THR A 591 1.59 8.40 -26.35
C THR A 591 1.20 8.94 -27.72
N GLY A 592 1.74 8.36 -28.79
CA GLY A 592 1.57 8.87 -30.15
C GLY A 592 0.10 9.03 -30.57
N ASP A 593 -0.14 10.01 -31.45
CA ASP A 593 -1.37 10.19 -32.22
C ASP A 593 -2.69 10.33 -31.43
N VAL A 594 -2.71 11.14 -30.36
CA VAL A 594 -3.43 12.46 -30.36
C VAL A 594 -2.71 13.44 -29.41
N GLY A 595 -1.44 13.71 -29.67
CA GLY A 595 -0.75 14.85 -29.06
C GLY A 595 -1.20 16.16 -29.71
N LYS A 596 -2.32 16.76 -29.27
CA LYS A 596 -2.57 18.19 -29.55
C LYS A 596 -1.60 19.05 -28.72
N MET A 597 -0.35 19.10 -29.19
CA MET A 597 0.48 20.29 -29.03
C MET A 597 -0.36 21.50 -29.46
N PHE A 598 -0.31 22.57 -28.68
CA PHE A 598 -0.94 23.83 -29.06
C PHE A 598 -0.15 24.43 -30.23
N MET A 599 -0.54 24.09 -31.45
CA MET A 599 -0.04 24.72 -32.66
C MET A 599 -0.30 26.23 -32.55
N LEU A 600 0.75 27.03 -32.63
CA LEU A 600 0.65 28.50 -32.54
C LEU A 600 -0.33 29.03 -33.60
N ASP A 601 -0.33 28.41 -34.78
CA ASP A 601 -1.21 28.68 -35.92
C ASP A 601 -2.70 28.37 -35.65
N GLU A 602 -3.03 27.52 -34.67
CA GLU A 602 -4.41 27.35 -34.18
C GLU A 602 -4.73 28.40 -33.10
N MET A 603 -3.77 28.75 -32.25
CA MET A 603 -3.94 29.79 -31.23
C MET A 603 -4.16 31.18 -31.84
N GLU A 604 -3.44 31.56 -32.89
CA GLU A 604 -3.64 32.83 -33.62
C GLU A 604 -5.08 32.97 -34.12
N LYS A 605 -5.63 31.90 -34.68
CA LYS A 605 -7.03 31.86 -35.18
C LYS A 605 -8.04 32.05 -34.04
N GLU A 606 -7.72 31.60 -32.82
CA GLU A 606 -8.58 31.77 -31.64
C GLU A 606 -8.42 33.10 -30.89
N VAL A 607 -7.41 33.93 -31.15
CA VAL A 607 -7.08 35.17 -30.38
C VAL A 607 -8.30 36.05 -30.08
N HIS A 608 -9.22 36.18 -31.04
CA HIS A 608 -10.46 36.95 -30.90
C HIS A 608 -11.39 36.45 -29.77
N THR A 609 -11.31 35.17 -29.40
CA THR A 609 -12.02 34.58 -28.25
C THR A 609 -11.26 34.66 -26.93
N TRP A 610 -9.93 34.78 -26.95
CA TRP A 610 -9.09 34.73 -25.75
C TRP A 610 -9.39 35.88 -24.79
N LYS A 611 -9.64 37.09 -25.32
CA LYS A 611 -10.06 38.25 -24.53
C LYS A 611 -11.41 38.02 -23.83
N ARG A 612 -12.27 37.14 -24.36
CA ARG A 612 -13.52 36.71 -23.73
C ARG A 612 -13.25 35.64 -22.66
N ARG A 613 -12.46 34.60 -22.98
CA ARG A 613 -12.10 33.52 -22.05
C ARG A 613 -11.32 34.00 -20.82
N MET A 614 -10.36 34.92 -20.98
CA MET A 614 -9.59 35.51 -19.87
C MET A 614 -10.42 36.48 -19.00
N ASN A 615 -11.39 37.20 -19.59
CA ASN A 615 -12.25 38.12 -18.83
C ASN A 615 -13.35 37.39 -18.03
N THR A 616 -13.55 36.09 -18.24
CA THR A 616 -14.43 35.26 -17.41
C THR A 616 -13.81 35.02 -16.02
N LYS A 617 -13.77 36.06 -15.19
CA LYS A 617 -13.42 35.99 -13.75
C LYS A 617 -14.52 35.31 -12.93
N THR A 618 -14.89 34.10 -13.32
CA THR A 618 -15.71 33.20 -12.51
C THR A 618 -14.81 32.40 -11.57
N LEU A 619 -15.18 32.35 -10.28
CA LEU A 619 -14.60 31.45 -9.28
C LEU A 619 -15.06 30.00 -9.55
N ILE A 620 -14.65 29.43 -10.68
CA ILE A 620 -14.87 28.01 -11.00
C ILE A 620 -13.91 27.19 -10.13
N GLY A 621 -14.44 26.39 -9.22
CA GLY A 621 -13.63 25.44 -8.45
C GLY A 621 -12.90 24.47 -9.38
N LYS A 622 -11.66 24.07 -9.02
CA LYS A 622 -10.75 23.21 -9.82
C LYS A 622 -11.52 22.16 -10.64
N PRO A 623 -11.54 22.26 -11.99
CA PRO A 623 -12.47 21.49 -12.82
C PRO A 623 -12.23 19.99 -12.69
N LYS A 624 -13.32 19.23 -12.63
CA LYS A 624 -13.27 17.77 -12.75
C LYS A 624 -13.07 17.39 -14.22
N VAL A 625 -11.99 16.68 -14.50
CA VAL A 625 -11.66 16.15 -15.83
C VAL A 625 -11.60 14.62 -15.72
N ASN A 626 -12.22 13.91 -16.67
CA ASN A 626 -12.16 12.45 -16.70
C ASN A 626 -10.70 12.00 -16.91
N LEU A 627 -10.26 11.00 -16.14
CA LEU A 627 -8.97 10.33 -16.37
C LEU A 627 -9.03 9.48 -17.65
N PRO A 628 -7.90 9.32 -18.37
CA PRO A 628 -7.83 8.43 -19.51
C PRO A 628 -8.07 6.98 -19.09
N VAL A 629 -8.78 6.23 -19.92
CA VAL A 629 -9.09 4.81 -19.67
C VAL A 629 -7.84 3.97 -19.96
N ALA A 630 -7.45 3.14 -19.01
CA ALA A 630 -6.35 2.19 -19.14
C ALA A 630 -6.53 1.27 -20.36
N ARG A 631 -5.41 0.90 -20.97
CA ARG A 631 -5.33 -0.23 -21.90
C ARG A 631 -5.44 -1.50 -21.08
N ILE A 632 -6.65 -2.06 -20.99
CA ILE A 632 -6.94 -3.35 -20.34
C ILE A 632 -7.14 -4.43 -21.41
N ASN A 633 -6.59 -5.63 -21.20
CA ASN A 633 -6.83 -6.79 -22.05
C ASN A 633 -8.26 -7.33 -21.83
N VAL A 634 -9.22 -6.66 -22.48
CA VAL A 634 -10.65 -6.97 -22.38
C VAL A 634 -10.93 -8.42 -22.78
N SER A 635 -10.16 -9.01 -23.69
CA SER A 635 -10.33 -10.39 -24.18
C SER A 635 -10.30 -11.40 -23.04
N ILE A 636 -9.24 -11.38 -22.25
CA ILE A 636 -9.02 -12.32 -21.14
C ILE A 636 -9.99 -12.02 -19.99
N MET A 637 -10.15 -10.74 -19.65
CA MET A 637 -11.02 -10.35 -18.53
C MET A 637 -12.51 -10.62 -18.83
N CYS A 638 -12.96 -10.58 -20.09
CA CYS A 638 -14.32 -10.98 -20.49
C CYS A 638 -14.63 -12.44 -20.12
N VAL A 639 -13.67 -13.35 -20.33
CA VAL A 639 -13.83 -14.78 -20.03
C VAL A 639 -13.97 -14.95 -18.52
N ARG A 640 -12.98 -14.49 -17.76
CA ARG A 640 -12.95 -14.63 -16.30
C ARG A 640 -14.19 -14.05 -15.61
N TYR A 641 -14.54 -12.78 -15.87
CA TYR A 641 -15.73 -12.16 -15.27
C TYR A 641 -17.04 -12.84 -15.72
N GLY A 642 -17.10 -13.34 -16.96
CA GLY A 642 -18.27 -14.03 -17.51
C GLY A 642 -18.47 -15.46 -16.99
N ASP A 643 -17.38 -16.16 -16.66
CA ASP A 643 -17.40 -17.48 -16.06
C ASP A 643 -17.59 -17.41 -14.53
N ASP A 644 -16.92 -16.50 -13.82
CA ASP A 644 -17.11 -16.25 -12.38
C ASP A 644 -18.59 -15.95 -12.05
N VAL A 645 -19.23 -15.06 -12.80
CA VAL A 645 -20.66 -14.75 -12.67
C VAL A 645 -21.57 -15.94 -13.03
N ARG A 646 -21.17 -16.77 -14.00
CA ARG A 646 -21.93 -18.00 -14.34
C ARG A 646 -21.89 -18.99 -13.19
N GLN A 647 -20.73 -19.15 -12.56
CA GLN A 647 -20.54 -20.01 -11.39
C GLN A 647 -21.32 -19.47 -10.17
N LEU A 648 -21.35 -18.15 -9.92
CA LEU A 648 -22.20 -17.56 -8.87
C LEU A 648 -23.70 -17.85 -9.09
N ARG A 649 -24.20 -17.73 -10.33
CA ARG A 649 -25.59 -18.09 -10.68
C ARG A 649 -25.87 -19.60 -10.60
N TYR A 650 -24.85 -20.44 -10.75
CA TYR A 650 -24.96 -21.88 -10.55
C TYR A 650 -24.95 -22.23 -9.05
N LEU A 651 -24.07 -21.61 -8.26
CA LEU A 651 -23.99 -21.75 -6.80
C LEU A 651 -25.34 -21.42 -6.14
N ARG A 652 -25.95 -20.28 -6.49
CA ARG A 652 -27.28 -19.87 -5.99
C ARG A 652 -28.29 -21.02 -6.15
N ARG A 653 -28.42 -21.56 -7.37
CA ARG A 653 -29.33 -22.67 -7.69
C ARG A 653 -29.00 -23.94 -6.93
N LEU A 654 -27.71 -24.29 -6.83
CA LEU A 654 -27.25 -25.46 -6.09
C LEU A 654 -27.64 -25.36 -4.60
N LEU A 655 -27.55 -24.16 -4.01
CA LEU A 655 -27.96 -23.93 -2.63
C LEU A 655 -29.48 -24.10 -2.48
N GLU A 656 -30.28 -23.40 -3.29
CA GLU A 656 -31.76 -23.50 -3.31
C GLU A 656 -32.26 -24.94 -3.57
N SER A 657 -31.69 -25.66 -4.53
CA SER A 657 -32.25 -26.95 -4.98
C SER A 657 -31.69 -28.17 -4.26
N GLU A 658 -30.51 -28.09 -3.64
CA GLU A 658 -29.86 -29.24 -2.99
C GLU A 658 -29.43 -29.01 -1.54
N VAL A 659 -29.08 -27.79 -1.11
CA VAL A 659 -28.38 -27.58 0.18
C VAL A 659 -29.28 -27.00 1.27
N GLU A 660 -30.26 -26.16 0.93
CA GLU A 660 -31.19 -25.52 1.87
C GLU A 660 -31.95 -26.52 2.77
N GLY A 661 -32.23 -27.72 2.25
CA GLY A 661 -32.82 -28.82 3.03
C GLY A 661 -31.85 -29.62 3.92
N GLN A 662 -30.57 -29.23 4.00
CA GLN A 662 -29.52 -29.93 4.76
C GLN A 662 -28.79 -29.04 5.78
N ILE A 663 -28.69 -27.73 5.53
CA ILE A 663 -28.07 -26.75 6.44
C ILE A 663 -28.63 -25.35 6.16
N ASP A 664 -28.53 -24.45 7.14
CA ASP A 664 -28.87 -23.05 6.92
C ASP A 664 -27.91 -22.42 5.90
N VAL A 665 -28.48 -21.81 4.86
CA VAL A 665 -27.79 -21.12 3.76
C VAL A 665 -28.32 -19.70 3.58
N THR A 666 -29.07 -19.16 4.56
CA THR A 666 -29.77 -17.87 4.47
C THR A 666 -28.80 -16.74 4.10
N ASP A 667 -27.67 -16.62 4.80
CA ASP A 667 -26.65 -15.59 4.52
C ASP A 667 -25.96 -15.77 3.16
N TRP A 668 -25.85 -17.01 2.68
CA TRP A 668 -25.34 -17.30 1.33
C TRP A 668 -26.32 -16.85 0.25
N LEU A 669 -27.62 -17.12 0.43
CA LEU A 669 -28.66 -16.71 -0.51
C LEU A 669 -28.83 -15.19 -0.54
N ILE A 670 -28.90 -14.54 0.63
CA ILE A 670 -28.94 -13.06 0.74
C ILE A 670 -27.77 -12.43 -0.02
N TYR A 671 -26.53 -12.87 0.26
CA TYR A 671 -25.35 -12.33 -0.41
C TYR A 671 -25.34 -12.57 -1.93
N LEU A 672 -25.78 -13.75 -2.38
CA LEU A 672 -25.87 -14.06 -3.80
C LEU A 672 -26.98 -13.26 -4.50
N ASP A 673 -28.10 -12.98 -3.83
CA ASP A 673 -29.19 -12.15 -4.36
C ASP A 673 -28.84 -10.65 -4.36
N ASP A 674 -28.10 -10.14 -3.37
CA ASP A 674 -27.55 -8.78 -3.38
C ASP A 674 -26.61 -8.56 -4.58
N ILE A 675 -25.76 -9.54 -4.91
CA ILE A 675 -24.87 -9.47 -6.08
C ILE A 675 -25.64 -9.68 -7.38
N LEU A 676 -26.54 -10.67 -7.45
CA LEU A 676 -27.20 -11.07 -8.70
C LEU A 676 -28.45 -10.24 -9.01
N GLY A 677 -28.96 -9.48 -8.03
CA GLY A 677 -30.01 -8.46 -8.16
C GLY A 677 -31.29 -8.98 -8.80
N GLU A 678 -31.95 -9.93 -8.13
CA GLU A 678 -33.19 -10.64 -8.50
C GLU A 678 -33.37 -10.97 -10.01
N ASP A 679 -33.34 -12.27 -10.33
CA ASP A 679 -34.11 -12.82 -11.45
C ASP A 679 -35.38 -13.50 -10.88
N THR A 680 -36.18 -12.79 -10.08
CA THR A 680 -37.41 -13.33 -9.49
C THR A 680 -38.39 -13.71 -10.60
N VAL A 681 -38.51 -15.01 -10.84
CA VAL A 681 -39.48 -15.57 -11.79
C VAL A 681 -40.87 -15.20 -11.28
N PRO A 682 -41.71 -14.49 -12.06
CA PRO A 682 -43.03 -14.11 -11.60
C PRO A 682 -43.84 -15.38 -11.32
N GLU A 683 -44.24 -15.57 -10.05
CA GLU A 683 -44.98 -16.75 -9.64
C GLU A 683 -46.28 -16.88 -10.44
N ALA A 684 -46.42 -17.99 -11.17
CA ALA A 684 -47.59 -18.27 -12.00
C ALA A 684 -48.79 -18.73 -11.15
N LYS A 685 -49.23 -17.91 -10.19
CA LYS A 685 -50.35 -18.20 -9.28
C LYS A 685 -51.70 -17.76 -9.87
N ASP A 686 -52.47 -18.77 -10.26
CA ASP A 686 -53.92 -18.83 -10.13
C ASP A 686 -54.84 -17.92 -10.98
N ALA A 687 -54.52 -17.79 -12.27
CA ALA A 687 -55.52 -17.49 -13.31
C ALA A 687 -56.48 -18.69 -13.60
N LYS A 688 -56.93 -19.42 -12.57
CA LYS A 688 -57.77 -20.63 -12.70
C LYS A 688 -58.94 -20.75 -11.70
N GLN A 689 -59.41 -19.65 -11.11
CA GLN A 689 -60.60 -19.65 -10.24
C GLN A 689 -61.61 -18.52 -10.54
N THR A 690 -62.04 -18.41 -11.80
CA THR A 690 -63.13 -17.46 -12.19
C THR A 690 -64.11 -18.08 -13.18
N LYS A 691 -64.71 -19.23 -12.82
CA LYS A 691 -65.86 -19.80 -13.55
C LYS A 691 -66.71 -20.78 -12.73
N LEU A 692 -67.53 -20.27 -11.80
CA LEU A 692 -68.98 -20.57 -11.76
C LEU A 692 -69.72 -19.76 -10.68
N THR A 693 -70.91 -19.26 -11.03
CA THR A 693 -71.86 -18.50 -10.17
C THR A 693 -71.34 -17.14 -9.65
N ARG A 694 -72.18 -16.14 -9.39
CA ARG A 694 -73.66 -16.10 -9.35
C ARG A 694 -74.19 -14.80 -9.99
N SER A 695 -75.32 -14.88 -10.69
CA SER A 695 -76.06 -13.73 -11.21
C SER A 695 -77.07 -13.17 -10.18
N SER A 696 -77.72 -12.05 -10.51
CA SER A 696 -78.37 -11.11 -9.57
C SER A 696 -77.33 -10.28 -8.81
N TRP A 697 -77.47 -8.97 -8.62
CA TRP A 697 -78.69 -8.14 -8.66
C TRP A 697 -78.53 -6.89 -9.54
N GLU A 698 -79.64 -6.43 -10.11
CA GLU A 698 -79.86 -5.06 -10.62
C GLU A 698 -81.15 -4.52 -9.98
N ALA A 699 -81.28 -3.18 -9.88
CA ALA A 699 -82.37 -2.44 -9.22
C ALA A 699 -82.47 -2.65 -7.68
N ASP A 700 -82.89 -1.67 -6.87
CA ASP A 700 -83.63 -0.43 -7.14
C ASP A 700 -82.95 0.85 -6.59
N THR A 701 -83.36 2.01 -7.13
CA THR A 701 -83.07 3.34 -6.54
C THR A 701 -84.34 4.21 -6.45
N SER A 702 -84.86 4.32 -5.25
CA SER A 702 -85.88 5.26 -4.78
C SER A 702 -85.77 5.28 -3.26
N GLU A 703 -86.04 6.32 -2.47
CA GLU A 703 -86.28 7.76 -2.57
C GLU A 703 -86.41 8.19 -1.08
N THR A 704 -86.37 9.49 -0.74
CA THR A 704 -86.49 10.05 0.65
C THR A 704 -85.35 9.66 1.63
N ASP A 705 -84.82 10.55 2.47
CA ASP A 705 -85.01 12.02 2.64
C ASP A 705 -83.64 12.75 2.58
#